data_AF-A0A1D2YWI1-F1
#
_entry.id   AF-A0A1D2YWI1-F1
#
_cell.length_a   1.000
_cell.length_b   1.000
_cell.length_c   1.000
_cell.angle_alpha   90.00
_cell.angle_beta   90.00
_cell.angle_gamma   90.00
#
_symmetry.space_group_name_H-M   'P 1'
#
loop_
_entity.id
_entity.type
_entity.pdbx_description
1 polymer ?
#
loop_
_entity_poly.entity_id
_entity_poly.type
_entity_poly.pdbx_seq_one_letter_code
_entity_poly.pdbx_strand_id
1 'polypeptide(L)'
;MALKRLQPVVGISTSFTGKYKASKLILRFLELIDVNLIKSTKTKPAIIEAGSTIVSADYCLPLRVYVGHIYHLIQEHPNIEYIVAPIIKGEYPSSNTCAKYRDLDGVLIRSLGTITGYRLKQSGLSEMDRLKELIGEDKTKQMIDLMKDFPTILAPEIESIDKRHLKQVCVKLYADLFGLNKVDKMRLILNDNLVESDNEDIRKIGEAFEQAYREVIGKESERYQNLLSDESKPRLALVGRNYLIEDPALSADIKSYFKKKGVIVLTSQDIPFSVLRERYDNVQGFYDSHKISQAFIDTVIDQVDGFVVIGSFGCHPDAFQVDYFANYITEQGKSCWTFKFDEQTGGVGFHTRYETILGFLQQNRDKRLKNLNYNNQPAKVPSIDWNFGRKSEPVKPIFIWPHMGTGIDLIIKEIWHQIGLGDYLYPPRGVNEETITRGNTHYTESCSPFALYLGSLRETLDRLLMEIEEPRRIIILMAKGKGPCTFGWYSLAGFPLLQKEYQDRLKKHGHSLEMIAIDNQGRNLVSFLEELSKIADNDRLSQIIGLLNKIQTEERLNIINKTKLEIKLIRVLKDIVWSGWKKLLAYEDIQNKALIVRAHELKRGDTTRLLKKWVDQLEVVHTLPEISKVTQLALQDFEQIPQDGEVKPKVVVVGEIYGTLTPFANRGTVDNLLGQAGIEAIQGMRLSHFIRGAFKGVKNSFVREQPIIKKLIKLLESKGLYYHNRWVREPGAKPFIEHEIGGDGQPTIAHARHHIEHDGVDGIVHIYPFKCMPEGMAKDALIEMSQLYGIKSLHLSYDKETEIERLKTEIGTFAALLHQDIEHRKGITDWKKKELIRRYNIGKMIEQAYRRSNNKFLWSNLK
;
A
#
# COMPACT_ATOMS: atom_id res chain seq x y z
N MET A 1 10.38 -31.30 -29.41
CA MET A 1 9.15 -30.49 -29.30
C MET A 1 9.01 -29.72 -30.61
N ALA A 2 8.36 -30.28 -31.63
CA ALA A 2 8.07 -29.52 -32.84
C ALA A 2 6.77 -28.73 -32.60
N LEU A 3 6.89 -27.49 -32.12
CA LEU A 3 5.75 -26.59 -31.88
C LEU A 3 5.28 -25.98 -33.21
N LYS A 4 4.58 -26.75 -34.06
CA LYS A 4 3.69 -26.17 -35.09
C LYS A 4 2.42 -25.64 -34.40
N ARG A 5 2.54 -24.58 -33.59
CA ARG A 5 1.39 -23.78 -33.12
C ARG A 5 1.31 -22.52 -33.97
N LEU A 6 0.09 -22.08 -34.30
CA LEU A 6 -0.15 -20.74 -34.83
C LEU A 6 0.47 -19.71 -33.87
N GLN A 7 1.13 -18.69 -34.42
CA GLN A 7 1.74 -17.62 -33.63
C GLN A 7 0.64 -16.92 -32.80
N PRO A 8 0.77 -16.84 -31.47
CA PRO A 8 -0.25 -16.22 -30.64
C PRO A 8 -0.32 -14.72 -30.93
N VAL A 9 -1.53 -14.15 -30.92
CA VAL A 9 -1.75 -12.71 -31.04
C VAL A 9 -1.68 -12.06 -29.66
N VAL A 10 -0.66 -11.24 -29.45
CA VAL A 10 -0.28 -10.70 -28.14
C VAL A 10 -0.38 -9.18 -28.15
N GLY A 11 -1.23 -8.62 -27.29
CA GLY A 11 -1.30 -7.19 -27.03
C GLY A 11 -0.46 -6.77 -25.82
N ILE A 12 0.15 -5.59 -25.90
CA ILE A 12 0.87 -4.98 -24.77
C ILE A 12 0.78 -3.45 -24.80
N SER A 13 0.57 -2.82 -23.64
CA SER A 13 0.59 -1.36 -23.54
C SER A 13 2.02 -0.82 -23.43
N THR A 14 2.32 0.22 -24.20
CA THR A 14 3.58 1.00 -24.10
C THR A 14 3.47 2.19 -23.14
N SER A 15 2.28 2.40 -22.56
CA SER A 15 2.00 3.42 -21.55
C SER A 15 2.31 2.92 -20.13
N PHE A 16 2.30 3.83 -19.14
CA PHE A 16 2.42 3.49 -17.72
C PHE A 16 3.61 2.55 -17.39
N THR A 17 3.38 1.26 -17.08
CA THR A 17 4.46 0.30 -16.82
C THR A 17 5.36 0.07 -18.02
N GLY A 18 4.87 0.27 -19.25
CA GLY A 18 5.66 0.20 -20.49
C GLY A 18 6.80 1.22 -20.57
N LYS A 19 6.84 2.23 -19.68
CA LYS A 19 7.90 3.23 -19.61
C LYS A 19 9.12 2.77 -18.79
N TYR A 20 9.00 1.67 -18.04
CA TYR A 20 10.05 1.09 -17.20
C TYR A 20 10.98 0.16 -17.99
N LYS A 21 12.22 -0.01 -17.53
CA LYS A 21 13.24 -0.80 -18.21
C LYS A 21 12.87 -2.28 -18.29
N ALA A 22 12.32 -2.83 -17.21
CA ALA A 22 11.90 -4.22 -17.18
C ALA A 22 10.78 -4.53 -18.20
N SER A 23 9.77 -3.67 -18.29
CA SER A 23 8.69 -3.83 -19.28
C SER A 23 9.17 -3.64 -20.71
N LYS A 24 10.11 -2.71 -20.95
CA LYS A 24 10.75 -2.52 -22.26
C LYS A 24 11.55 -3.76 -22.67
N LEU A 25 12.20 -4.43 -21.71
CA LEU A 25 12.88 -5.69 -21.97
C LEU A 25 11.90 -6.80 -22.36
N ILE A 26 10.77 -6.94 -21.64
CA ILE A 26 9.72 -7.89 -21.99
C ILE A 26 9.18 -7.59 -23.39
N LEU A 27 8.89 -6.32 -23.68
CA LEU A 27 8.43 -5.89 -24.99
C LEU A 27 9.44 -6.29 -26.08
N ARG A 28 10.72 -6.02 -25.86
CA ARG A 28 11.78 -6.35 -26.81
C ARG A 28 11.96 -7.86 -26.98
N PHE A 29 11.83 -8.62 -25.89
CA PHE A 29 11.83 -10.08 -25.94
C PHE A 29 10.67 -10.60 -26.78
N LEU A 30 9.45 -10.07 -26.59
CA LEU A 30 8.29 -10.42 -27.41
C LEU A 30 8.49 -10.11 -28.90
N GLU A 31 9.17 -9.01 -29.23
CA GLU A 31 9.51 -8.67 -30.63
C GLU A 31 10.52 -9.65 -31.27
N LEU A 32 11.30 -10.37 -30.47
CA LEU A 32 12.37 -11.27 -30.93
C LEU A 32 11.94 -12.74 -30.99
N ILE A 33 10.78 -13.08 -30.40
CA ILE A 33 10.21 -14.43 -30.45
C ILE A 33 9.04 -14.50 -31.45
N ASP A 34 8.61 -15.73 -31.76
CA ASP A 34 7.64 -16.02 -32.81
C ASP A 34 6.18 -15.72 -32.41
N VAL A 35 5.85 -14.45 -32.14
CA VAL A 35 4.49 -14.00 -31.75
C VAL A 35 4.00 -12.84 -32.63
N ASN A 36 2.69 -12.74 -32.83
CA ASN A 36 2.09 -11.58 -33.49
C ASN A 36 1.85 -10.48 -32.45
N LEU A 37 2.82 -9.57 -32.32
CA LEU A 37 2.83 -8.54 -31.29
C LEU A 37 2.13 -7.24 -31.72
N ILE A 38 1.11 -6.84 -30.97
CA ILE A 38 0.36 -5.60 -31.16
C ILE A 38 0.65 -4.66 -29.97
N LYS A 39 1.15 -3.47 -30.28
CA LYS A 39 1.54 -2.45 -29.29
C LYS A 39 0.48 -1.37 -29.21
N SER A 40 0.17 -0.89 -28.00
CA SER A 40 -0.69 0.31 -27.86
C SER A 40 -0.02 1.53 -28.50
N THR A 41 -0.85 2.41 -29.06
CA THR A 41 -0.43 3.66 -29.69
C THR A 41 0.04 4.70 -28.66
N LYS A 42 0.45 5.89 -29.11
CA LYS A 42 0.77 7.01 -28.19
C LYS A 42 -0.52 7.48 -27.50
N THR A 43 -0.40 7.95 -26.26
CA THR A 43 -1.52 8.52 -25.51
C THR A 43 -2.15 9.70 -26.27
N LYS A 44 -3.47 9.63 -26.49
CA LYS A 44 -4.31 10.64 -27.16
C LYS A 44 -5.44 11.05 -26.21
N PRO A 45 -6.05 12.24 -26.39
CA PRO A 45 -7.19 12.67 -25.59
C PRO A 45 -8.32 11.62 -25.49
N ALA A 46 -8.68 10.96 -26.60
CA ALA A 46 -9.71 9.92 -26.63
C ALA A 46 -9.37 8.70 -25.75
N ILE A 47 -8.09 8.37 -25.58
CA ILE A 47 -7.64 7.27 -24.70
C ILE A 47 -7.78 7.69 -23.24
N ILE A 48 -7.44 8.95 -22.92
CA ILE A 48 -7.60 9.50 -21.58
C ILE A 48 -9.09 9.51 -21.22
N GLU A 49 -9.93 10.06 -22.09
CA GLU A 49 -11.39 10.14 -21.92
C GLU A 49 -12.03 8.76 -21.73
N ALA A 50 -11.66 7.77 -22.56
CA ALA A 50 -12.13 6.40 -22.39
C ALA A 50 -11.74 5.82 -21.01
N GLY A 51 -10.48 6.01 -20.61
CA GLY A 51 -10.00 5.60 -19.29
C GLY A 51 -10.75 6.28 -18.15
N SER A 52 -10.97 7.59 -18.24
CA SER A 52 -11.67 8.37 -17.21
C SER A 52 -13.16 8.03 -17.11
N THR A 53 -13.76 7.53 -18.19
CA THR A 53 -15.19 7.15 -18.25
C THR A 53 -15.42 5.75 -17.70
N ILE A 54 -14.57 4.79 -18.07
CA ILE A 54 -14.78 3.37 -17.75
C ILE A 54 -14.26 3.03 -16.35
N VAL A 55 -13.25 3.76 -15.88
CA VAL A 55 -12.52 3.40 -14.67
C VAL A 55 -12.92 4.29 -13.51
N SER A 56 -13.02 3.69 -12.32
CA SER A 56 -13.29 4.40 -11.07
C SER A 56 -12.42 5.65 -10.90
N ALA A 57 -13.07 6.77 -10.56
CA ALA A 57 -12.41 8.05 -10.28
C ALA A 57 -11.46 7.99 -9.08
N ASP A 58 -11.58 6.95 -8.23
CA ASP A 58 -10.66 6.70 -7.13
C ASP A 58 -9.25 6.28 -7.59
N TYR A 59 -9.08 5.87 -8.85
CA TYR A 59 -7.76 5.55 -9.39
C TYR A 59 -7.02 6.79 -9.90
N CYS A 60 -5.71 6.80 -9.66
CA CYS A 60 -4.85 7.85 -10.19
C CYS A 60 -4.91 7.87 -11.73
N LEU A 61 -4.84 9.07 -12.32
CA LEU A 61 -4.92 9.28 -13.77
C LEU A 61 -4.04 8.31 -14.60
N PRO A 62 -2.76 8.06 -14.26
CA PRO A 62 -1.92 7.16 -15.05
C PRO A 62 -2.46 5.72 -15.16
N LEU A 63 -3.16 5.24 -14.13
CA LEU A 63 -3.77 3.92 -14.14
C LEU A 63 -5.03 3.91 -15.01
N ARG A 64 -5.85 4.97 -14.96
CA ARG A 64 -7.01 5.13 -15.85
C ARG A 64 -6.59 5.20 -17.32
N VAL A 65 -5.55 5.97 -17.63
CA VAL A 65 -4.95 6.02 -18.98
C VAL A 65 -4.45 4.65 -19.43
N TYR A 66 -3.80 3.89 -18.55
CA TYR A 66 -3.36 2.53 -18.86
C TYR A 66 -4.53 1.61 -19.26
N VAL A 67 -5.64 1.63 -18.51
CA VAL A 67 -6.84 0.87 -18.88
C VAL A 67 -7.42 1.37 -20.20
N GLY A 68 -7.47 2.69 -20.43
CA GLY A 68 -7.90 3.28 -21.69
C GLY A 68 -7.08 2.79 -22.90
N HIS A 69 -5.76 2.62 -22.73
CA HIS A 69 -4.89 2.03 -23.76
C HIS A 69 -5.26 0.58 -24.06
N ILE A 70 -5.50 -0.23 -23.03
CA ILE A 70 -5.89 -1.63 -23.23
C ILE A 70 -7.29 -1.74 -23.83
N TYR A 71 -8.22 -0.89 -23.42
CA TYR A 71 -9.56 -0.80 -24.01
C TYR A 71 -9.48 -0.55 -25.51
N HIS A 72 -8.76 0.50 -25.95
CA HIS A 72 -8.56 0.77 -27.39
C HIS A 72 -7.90 -0.40 -28.12
N LEU A 73 -6.88 -1.01 -27.50
CA LEU A 73 -6.15 -2.13 -28.09
C LEU A 73 -7.08 -3.32 -28.40
N ILE A 74 -7.99 -3.65 -27.48
CA ILE A 74 -8.97 -4.75 -27.64
C ILE A 74 -10.03 -4.39 -28.70
N GLN A 75 -10.47 -3.12 -28.73
CA GLN A 75 -11.47 -2.67 -29.71
C GLN A 75 -10.91 -2.63 -31.15
N GLU A 76 -9.69 -2.15 -31.32
CA GLU A 76 -9.03 -2.06 -32.63
C GLU A 76 -8.58 -3.45 -33.14
N HIS A 77 -8.30 -4.38 -32.23
CA HIS A 77 -7.77 -5.71 -32.52
C HIS A 77 -8.50 -6.81 -31.73
N PRO A 78 -9.74 -7.17 -32.12
CA PRO A 78 -10.57 -8.15 -31.41
C PRO A 78 -10.01 -9.59 -31.48
N ASN A 79 -9.02 -9.85 -32.33
CA ASN A 79 -8.34 -11.14 -32.45
C ASN A 79 -7.18 -11.31 -31.45
N ILE A 80 -6.93 -10.35 -30.56
CA ILE A 80 -5.93 -10.51 -29.49
C ILE A 80 -6.32 -11.66 -28.57
N GLU A 81 -5.42 -12.61 -28.39
CA GLU A 81 -5.62 -13.77 -27.52
C GLU A 81 -5.07 -13.51 -26.12
N TYR A 82 -3.96 -12.78 -26.03
CA TYR A 82 -3.25 -12.51 -24.78
C TYR A 82 -2.95 -11.02 -24.60
N ILE A 83 -3.16 -10.50 -23.40
CA ILE A 83 -2.64 -9.17 -22.99
C ILE A 83 -1.53 -9.39 -21.98
N VAL A 84 -0.34 -8.88 -22.28
CA VAL A 84 0.78 -8.89 -21.32
C VAL A 84 0.71 -7.63 -20.46
N ALA A 85 0.54 -7.80 -19.15
CA ALA A 85 0.39 -6.74 -18.15
C ALA A 85 1.47 -6.85 -17.06
N PRO A 86 2.71 -6.36 -17.31
CA PRO A 86 3.82 -6.55 -16.37
C PRO A 86 3.58 -5.86 -15.02
N ILE A 87 3.62 -6.65 -13.94
CA ILE A 87 3.48 -6.20 -12.54
C ILE A 87 4.87 -5.83 -12.02
N ILE A 88 5.14 -4.54 -11.81
CA ILE A 88 6.44 -4.07 -11.33
C ILE A 88 6.37 -3.88 -9.81
N LYS A 89 6.90 -4.82 -9.03
CA LYS A 89 7.02 -4.68 -7.56
C LYS A 89 8.24 -3.86 -7.14
N GLY A 90 9.28 -3.87 -7.97
CA GLY A 90 10.51 -3.08 -7.84
C GLY A 90 11.48 -3.39 -8.99
N GLU A 91 12.22 -2.40 -9.47
CA GLU A 91 13.32 -2.63 -10.43
C GLU A 91 14.66 -2.84 -9.72
N TYR A 92 14.85 -2.17 -8.58
CA TYR A 92 16.12 -2.14 -7.85
C TYR A 92 16.01 -2.79 -6.46
N PRO A 93 17.12 -3.24 -5.85
CA PRO A 93 17.10 -3.91 -4.57
C PRO A 93 16.54 -3.03 -3.44
N SER A 94 15.86 -3.67 -2.48
CA SER A 94 15.37 -3.02 -1.26
C SER A 94 14.39 -1.86 -1.49
N SER A 95 13.61 -1.90 -2.56
CA SER A 95 12.55 -0.92 -2.85
C SER A 95 11.19 -1.57 -3.10
N ASN A 96 10.14 -0.76 -3.03
CA ASN A 96 8.76 -1.13 -3.31
C ASN A 96 8.14 -0.14 -4.29
N THR A 97 7.18 -0.61 -5.07
CA THR A 97 6.27 0.24 -5.86
C THR A 97 4.91 0.40 -5.17
N CYS A 98 4.12 1.37 -5.64
CA CYS A 98 2.78 1.65 -5.15
C CYS A 98 1.79 0.52 -5.49
N ALA A 99 0.68 0.43 -4.74
CA ALA A 99 -0.43 -0.50 -4.95
C ALA A 99 -0.84 -0.66 -6.43
N LYS A 100 -0.90 0.44 -7.18
CA LYS A 100 -1.30 0.47 -8.60
C LYS A 100 -0.46 -0.39 -9.54
N TYR A 101 0.76 -0.76 -9.16
CA TYR A 101 1.62 -1.63 -9.97
C TYR A 101 1.40 -3.11 -9.67
N ARG A 102 0.70 -3.43 -8.58
CA ARG A 102 0.68 -4.77 -7.97
C ARG A 102 -0.49 -5.63 -8.42
N ASP A 103 -1.57 -5.04 -8.87
CA ASP A 103 -2.81 -5.74 -9.27
C ASP A 103 -3.33 -5.16 -10.60
N LEU A 104 -2.42 -5.00 -11.57
CA LEU A 104 -2.74 -4.44 -12.89
C LEU A 104 -3.70 -5.32 -13.69
N ASP A 105 -3.51 -6.64 -13.60
CA ASP A 105 -4.42 -7.62 -14.17
C ASP A 105 -5.81 -7.55 -13.53
N GLY A 106 -5.86 -7.52 -12.19
CA GLY A 106 -7.11 -7.37 -11.47
C GLY A 106 -7.86 -6.10 -11.86
N VAL A 107 -7.14 -4.96 -11.94
CA VAL A 107 -7.72 -3.67 -12.36
C VAL A 107 -8.30 -3.76 -13.77
N LEU A 108 -7.56 -4.33 -14.73
CA LEU A 108 -8.08 -4.50 -16.10
C LEU A 108 -9.36 -5.31 -16.13
N ILE A 109 -9.39 -6.43 -15.39
CA ILE A 109 -10.54 -7.34 -15.39
C ILE A 109 -11.76 -6.68 -14.75
N ARG A 110 -11.60 -5.97 -13.62
CA ARG A 110 -12.72 -5.30 -12.94
C ARG A 110 -13.20 -4.04 -13.65
N SER A 111 -12.31 -3.31 -14.31
CA SER A 111 -12.69 -2.12 -15.08
C SER A 111 -13.40 -2.46 -16.39
N LEU A 112 -13.01 -3.57 -17.05
CA LEU A 112 -13.54 -3.95 -18.36
C LEU A 112 -14.59 -5.08 -18.28
N GLY A 113 -14.85 -5.61 -17.09
CA GLY A 113 -15.79 -6.71 -16.87
C GLY A 113 -15.85 -7.15 -15.41
N THR A 114 -15.77 -8.46 -15.13
CA THR A 114 -15.86 -9.00 -13.76
C THR A 114 -14.84 -10.11 -13.51
N ILE A 115 -14.28 -10.17 -12.29
CA ILE A 115 -13.35 -11.24 -11.89
C ILE A 115 -14.08 -12.59 -11.92
N THR A 116 -15.32 -12.62 -11.47
CA THR A 116 -16.17 -13.81 -11.45
C THR A 116 -16.37 -14.36 -12.85
N GLY A 117 -16.83 -13.53 -13.80
CA GLY A 117 -16.99 -13.91 -15.20
C GLY A 117 -15.67 -14.39 -15.83
N TYR A 118 -14.57 -13.69 -15.55
CA TYR A 118 -13.24 -14.06 -16.04
C TYR A 118 -12.80 -15.45 -15.55
N ARG A 119 -12.95 -15.72 -14.25
CA ARG A 119 -12.54 -17.01 -13.66
C ARG A 119 -13.43 -18.16 -14.10
N LEU A 120 -14.73 -17.92 -14.27
CA LEU A 120 -15.65 -18.92 -14.81
C LEU A 120 -15.29 -19.29 -16.25
N LYS A 121 -15.06 -18.31 -17.12
CA LYS A 121 -14.57 -18.52 -18.49
C LYS A 121 -13.32 -19.41 -18.51
N GLN A 122 -12.36 -19.14 -17.63
CA GLN A 122 -11.13 -19.93 -17.56
C GLN A 122 -11.34 -21.35 -17.03
N SER A 123 -12.36 -21.57 -16.20
CA SER A 123 -12.61 -22.84 -15.51
C SER A 123 -13.48 -23.85 -16.31
N GLY A 124 -14.37 -23.39 -17.21
CA GLY A 124 -15.21 -24.23 -18.09
C GLY A 124 -16.72 -24.18 -17.80
N LEU A 125 -17.53 -24.84 -18.65
CA LEU A 125 -19.01 -24.74 -18.72
C LEU A 125 -19.75 -25.20 -17.45
N SER A 126 -19.24 -26.17 -16.69
CA SER A 126 -19.99 -26.78 -15.57
C SER A 126 -20.27 -25.83 -14.40
N GLU A 127 -19.44 -24.80 -14.21
CA GLU A 127 -19.67 -23.81 -13.16
C GLU A 127 -20.66 -22.71 -13.59
N MET A 128 -20.91 -22.57 -14.90
CA MET A 128 -21.85 -21.58 -15.42
C MET A 128 -23.30 -21.96 -15.07
N ASP A 129 -23.66 -23.23 -15.25
CA ASP A 129 -25.02 -23.70 -14.94
C ASP A 129 -25.31 -23.59 -13.44
N ARG A 130 -24.32 -23.93 -12.61
CA ARG A 130 -24.42 -23.75 -11.16
C ARG A 130 -24.54 -22.28 -10.74
N LEU A 131 -23.89 -21.36 -11.44
CA LEU A 131 -24.06 -19.92 -11.17
C LEU A 131 -25.48 -19.46 -11.54
N LYS A 132 -26.02 -19.92 -12.69
CA LYS A 132 -27.40 -19.61 -13.10
C LYS A 132 -28.41 -20.02 -12.03
N GLU A 133 -28.23 -21.19 -11.42
CA GLU A 133 -29.07 -21.66 -10.29
C GLU A 133 -28.98 -20.74 -9.06
N LEU A 134 -27.80 -20.17 -8.80
CA LEU A 134 -27.53 -19.39 -7.58
C LEU A 134 -27.90 -17.90 -7.70
N ILE A 135 -27.77 -17.28 -8.87
CA ILE A 135 -27.99 -15.84 -9.05
C ILE A 135 -29.00 -15.48 -10.16
N GLY A 136 -29.51 -16.46 -10.89
CA GLY A 136 -30.42 -16.27 -12.02
C GLY A 136 -29.70 -16.12 -13.37
N GLU A 137 -30.44 -16.37 -14.46
CA GLU A 137 -29.91 -16.39 -15.82
C GLU A 137 -29.45 -15.02 -16.30
N ASP A 138 -30.27 -13.98 -16.13
CA ASP A 138 -29.95 -12.63 -16.62
C ASP A 138 -28.66 -12.06 -16.02
N LYS A 139 -28.50 -12.19 -14.69
CA LYS A 139 -27.28 -11.74 -13.99
C LYS A 139 -26.06 -12.54 -14.41
N THR A 140 -26.22 -13.85 -14.57
CA THR A 140 -25.13 -14.71 -15.03
C THR A 140 -24.70 -14.32 -16.44
N LYS A 141 -25.66 -14.06 -17.34
CA LYS A 141 -25.39 -13.62 -18.70
C LYS A 141 -24.66 -12.28 -18.72
N GLN A 142 -25.11 -11.29 -17.96
CA GLN A 142 -24.44 -9.99 -17.82
C GLN A 142 -22.97 -10.12 -17.40
N MET A 143 -22.67 -10.98 -16.41
CA MET A 143 -21.29 -11.17 -15.93
C MET A 143 -20.39 -11.90 -16.94
N ILE A 144 -20.95 -12.78 -17.76
CA ILE A 144 -20.18 -13.64 -18.68
C ILE A 144 -20.02 -13.01 -20.07
N ASP A 145 -21.04 -12.36 -20.59
CA ASP A 145 -21.03 -11.78 -21.94
C ASP A 145 -19.92 -10.74 -22.08
N LEU A 146 -19.66 -9.94 -21.04
CA LEU A 146 -18.53 -8.99 -20.98
C LEU A 146 -17.16 -9.67 -21.12
N MET A 147 -17.06 -10.94 -20.72
CA MET A 147 -15.79 -11.67 -20.67
C MET A 147 -15.61 -12.66 -21.81
N LYS A 148 -16.65 -12.96 -22.59
CA LYS A 148 -16.66 -14.02 -23.61
C LYS A 148 -15.50 -13.90 -24.58
N ASP A 149 -15.29 -12.72 -25.15
CA ASP A 149 -14.22 -12.44 -26.11
C ASP A 149 -13.02 -11.72 -25.47
N PHE A 150 -13.02 -11.55 -24.14
CA PHE A 150 -11.95 -10.86 -23.44
C PHE A 150 -10.64 -11.67 -23.42
N PRO A 151 -9.49 -11.08 -23.78
CA PRO A 151 -8.22 -11.81 -23.88
C PRO A 151 -7.73 -12.35 -22.54
N THR A 152 -6.87 -13.37 -22.60
CA THR A 152 -6.20 -13.88 -21.39
C THR A 152 -5.12 -12.90 -20.95
N ILE A 153 -5.23 -12.40 -19.72
CA ILE A 153 -4.22 -11.52 -19.13
C ILE A 153 -3.06 -12.35 -18.58
N LEU A 154 -1.85 -12.10 -19.09
CA LEU A 154 -0.59 -12.63 -18.57
C LEU A 154 0.13 -11.52 -17.80
N ALA A 155 0.23 -11.67 -16.48
CA ALA A 155 0.76 -10.64 -15.59
C ALA A 155 2.09 -11.06 -14.97
N PRO A 156 3.22 -10.98 -15.72
CA PRO A 156 4.51 -11.35 -15.18
C PRO A 156 4.90 -10.43 -14.01
N GLU A 157 5.25 -11.04 -12.86
CA GLU A 157 5.71 -10.33 -11.68
C GLU A 157 7.21 -10.03 -11.77
N ILE A 158 7.58 -8.76 -11.62
CA ILE A 158 8.96 -8.27 -11.71
C ILE A 158 9.35 -7.69 -10.35
N GLU A 159 10.35 -8.29 -9.73
CA GLU A 159 10.88 -7.90 -8.42
C GLU A 159 12.30 -7.31 -8.51
N SER A 160 12.96 -7.47 -9.66
CA SER A 160 14.28 -6.91 -9.94
C SER A 160 14.56 -6.89 -11.45
N ILE A 161 15.46 -6.00 -11.88
CA ILE A 161 16.07 -6.04 -13.22
C ILE A 161 17.28 -6.98 -13.32
N ASP A 162 17.58 -7.76 -12.27
CA ASP A 162 18.61 -8.79 -12.32
C ASP A 162 18.42 -9.73 -13.52
N LYS A 163 19.54 -10.03 -14.20
CA LYS A 163 19.53 -10.80 -15.45
C LYS A 163 18.87 -12.17 -15.29
N ARG A 164 19.15 -12.89 -14.21
CA ARG A 164 18.56 -14.22 -13.97
C ARG A 164 17.06 -14.10 -13.71
N HIS A 165 16.64 -13.13 -12.91
CA HIS A 165 15.22 -12.88 -12.66
C HIS A 165 14.46 -12.56 -13.95
N LEU A 166 14.94 -11.60 -14.75
CA LEU A 166 14.30 -11.22 -16.01
C LEU A 166 14.29 -12.35 -17.05
N LYS A 167 15.36 -13.16 -17.10
CA LYS A 167 15.41 -14.36 -17.96
C LYS A 167 14.24 -15.28 -17.67
N GLN A 168 13.98 -15.55 -16.41
CA GLN A 168 12.89 -16.44 -16.02
C GLN A 168 11.51 -15.86 -16.26
N VAL A 169 11.34 -14.57 -16.02
CA VAL A 169 10.10 -13.87 -16.36
C VAL A 169 9.80 -14.08 -17.84
N CYS A 170 10.79 -13.88 -18.72
CA CYS A 170 10.65 -14.05 -20.17
C CYS A 170 10.39 -15.52 -20.55
N VAL A 171 11.13 -16.47 -19.99
CA VAL A 171 10.95 -17.92 -20.25
C VAL A 171 9.59 -18.41 -19.77
N LYS A 172 9.14 -17.97 -18.60
CA LYS A 172 7.81 -18.30 -18.06
C LYS A 172 6.71 -17.72 -18.94
N LEU A 173 6.87 -16.46 -19.37
CA LEU A 173 5.95 -15.79 -20.28
C LEU A 173 5.85 -16.53 -21.61
N TYR A 174 7.00 -16.92 -22.21
CA TYR A 174 7.04 -17.76 -23.39
C TYR A 174 6.28 -19.08 -23.17
N ALA A 175 6.58 -19.78 -22.07
CA ALA A 175 5.92 -21.05 -21.77
C ALA A 175 4.39 -20.90 -21.62
N ASP A 176 3.91 -19.77 -21.09
CA ASP A 176 2.49 -19.48 -20.93
C ASP A 176 1.83 -19.11 -22.27
N LEU A 177 2.48 -18.28 -23.11
CA LEU A 177 2.01 -17.91 -24.45
C LEU A 177 1.88 -19.11 -25.39
N PHE A 178 2.88 -19.99 -25.36
CA PHE A 178 2.92 -21.20 -26.17
C PHE A 178 2.30 -22.40 -25.46
N GLY A 179 1.60 -22.21 -24.33
CA GLY A 179 0.84 -23.22 -23.60
C GLY A 179 1.60 -24.53 -23.36
N LEU A 180 2.83 -24.45 -22.87
CA LEU A 180 3.69 -25.60 -22.58
C LEU A 180 3.20 -26.36 -21.34
N ASN A 181 3.40 -27.68 -21.33
CA ASN A 181 3.08 -28.48 -20.15
C ASN A 181 4.03 -28.18 -18.98
N LYS A 182 3.67 -28.62 -17.77
CA LYS A 182 4.43 -28.41 -16.54
C LYS A 182 5.88 -28.88 -16.61
N VAL A 183 6.09 -30.08 -17.16
CA VAL A 183 7.41 -30.70 -17.20
C VAL A 183 8.33 -29.91 -18.11
N ASP A 184 7.84 -29.53 -19.28
CA ASP A 184 8.62 -28.76 -20.24
C ASP A 184 8.84 -27.31 -19.79
N LYS A 185 7.84 -26.69 -19.15
CA LYS A 185 7.99 -25.40 -18.48
C LYS A 185 9.07 -25.45 -17.40
N MET A 186 9.08 -26.48 -16.55
CA MET A 186 10.09 -26.66 -15.52
C MET A 186 11.47 -26.94 -16.11
N ARG A 187 11.57 -27.76 -17.16
CA ARG A 187 12.83 -28.01 -17.89
C ARG A 187 13.42 -26.73 -18.46
N LEU A 188 12.59 -25.87 -19.05
CA LEU A 188 13.01 -24.56 -19.56
C LEU A 188 13.48 -23.62 -18.45
N ILE A 189 12.76 -23.56 -17.33
CA ILE A 189 13.12 -22.71 -16.18
C ILE A 189 14.44 -23.17 -15.52
N LEU A 190 14.66 -24.48 -15.43
CA LEU A 190 15.86 -25.08 -14.83
C LEU A 190 17.08 -25.08 -15.76
N ASN A 191 16.92 -24.75 -17.03
CA ASN A 191 18.04 -24.72 -17.98
C ASN A 191 18.80 -23.38 -17.86
N ASP A 192 19.90 -23.42 -17.13
CA ASP A 192 20.75 -22.26 -16.89
C ASP A 192 21.41 -21.73 -18.17
N ASN A 193 21.66 -22.57 -19.18
CA ASN A 193 22.32 -22.22 -20.44
C ASN A 193 21.45 -22.50 -21.68
N LEU A 194 20.29 -21.82 -21.76
CA LEU A 194 19.41 -21.89 -22.94
C LEU A 194 20.13 -21.69 -24.28
N VAL A 195 21.13 -20.80 -24.34
CA VAL A 195 21.90 -20.47 -25.57
C VAL A 195 22.74 -21.65 -26.08
N GLU A 196 23.17 -22.54 -25.18
CA GLU A 196 23.96 -23.73 -25.53
C GLU A 196 23.09 -24.97 -25.71
N SER A 197 21.76 -24.81 -25.76
CA SER A 197 20.85 -25.94 -25.91
C SER A 197 20.95 -26.58 -27.31
N ASP A 198 21.04 -27.91 -27.35
CA ASP A 198 20.95 -28.69 -28.59
C ASP A 198 19.60 -28.54 -29.31
N ASN A 199 18.57 -28.05 -28.61
CA ASN A 199 17.26 -27.77 -29.18
C ASN A 199 17.22 -26.32 -29.72
N GLU A 200 17.06 -26.20 -31.04
CA GLU A 200 17.04 -24.92 -31.75
C GLU A 200 16.00 -23.93 -31.22
N ASP A 201 14.79 -24.38 -30.86
CA ASP A 201 13.74 -23.51 -30.33
C ASP A 201 14.12 -22.95 -28.96
N ILE A 202 14.74 -23.79 -28.12
CA ILE A 202 15.22 -23.38 -26.78
C ILE A 202 16.37 -22.39 -26.91
N ARG A 203 17.28 -22.65 -27.86
CA ARG A 203 18.39 -21.75 -28.16
C ARG A 203 17.91 -20.38 -28.62
N LYS A 204 16.95 -20.32 -29.54
CA LYS A 204 16.35 -19.06 -30.01
C LYS A 204 15.75 -18.23 -28.87
N ILE A 205 15.07 -18.87 -27.91
CA ILE A 205 14.54 -18.19 -26.71
C ILE A 205 15.67 -17.58 -25.88
N GLY A 206 16.75 -18.33 -25.67
CA GLY A 206 17.93 -17.87 -24.96
C GLY A 206 18.60 -16.68 -25.65
N GLU A 207 18.81 -16.77 -26.96
CA GLU A 207 19.40 -15.73 -27.79
C GLU A 207 18.54 -14.46 -27.81
N ALA A 208 17.21 -14.61 -27.96
CA ALA A 208 16.26 -13.50 -27.92
C ALA A 208 16.31 -12.76 -26.57
N PHE A 209 16.36 -13.49 -25.44
CA PHE A 209 16.52 -12.87 -24.14
C PHE A 209 17.86 -12.13 -24.00
N GLU A 210 18.97 -12.77 -24.37
CA GLU A 210 20.31 -12.16 -24.28
C GLU A 210 20.43 -10.90 -25.13
N GLN A 211 19.83 -10.91 -26.33
CA GLN A 211 19.73 -9.74 -27.19
C GLN A 211 18.87 -8.64 -26.55
N ALA A 212 17.67 -8.96 -26.08
CA ALA A 212 16.79 -7.98 -25.41
C ALA A 212 17.46 -7.38 -24.17
N TYR A 213 18.14 -8.19 -23.36
CA TYR A 213 18.88 -7.74 -22.18
C TYR A 213 20.02 -6.79 -22.55
N ARG A 214 20.85 -7.15 -23.53
CA ARG A 214 21.94 -6.30 -24.01
C ARG A 214 21.44 -4.96 -24.57
N GLU A 215 20.36 -4.97 -25.34
CA GLU A 215 19.83 -3.77 -25.99
C GLU A 215 19.13 -2.81 -25.04
N VAL A 216 18.44 -3.33 -24.00
CA VAL A 216 17.60 -2.52 -23.09
C VAL A 216 18.28 -2.22 -21.75
N ILE A 217 18.95 -3.21 -21.15
CA ILE A 217 19.57 -3.10 -19.82
C ILE A 217 21.09 -2.92 -19.94
N GLY A 218 21.73 -3.68 -20.84
CA GLY A 218 23.18 -3.74 -21.00
C GLY A 218 23.83 -2.51 -21.64
N LYS A 219 23.05 -1.58 -22.21
CA LYS A 219 23.56 -0.29 -22.67
C LYS A 219 23.77 0.64 -21.48
N GLU A 220 24.96 0.62 -20.90
CA GLU A 220 25.43 1.75 -20.08
C GLU A 220 25.67 2.94 -21.02
N SER A 221 24.83 3.96 -20.93
CA SER A 221 24.90 5.04 -21.90
C SER A 221 25.96 6.07 -21.53
N GLU A 222 26.95 6.28 -22.40
CA GLU A 222 27.78 7.50 -22.44
C GLU A 222 26.94 8.80 -22.58
N ARG A 223 25.65 8.64 -22.88
CA ARG A 223 24.64 9.70 -22.96
C ARG A 223 24.69 10.65 -21.77
N TYR A 224 24.93 10.19 -20.54
CA TYR A 224 25.02 11.11 -19.40
C TYR A 224 26.15 12.12 -19.58
N GLN A 225 27.36 11.66 -19.92
CA GLN A 225 28.52 12.51 -20.16
C GLN A 225 28.32 13.38 -21.42
N ASN A 226 27.76 12.80 -22.48
CA ASN A 226 27.46 13.54 -23.72
C ASN A 226 26.39 14.63 -23.53
N LEU A 227 25.44 14.43 -22.61
CA LEU A 227 24.46 15.49 -22.25
C LEU A 227 25.13 16.61 -21.45
N LEU A 228 26.24 16.35 -20.78
CA LEU A 228 26.96 17.34 -19.98
C LEU A 228 28.15 17.97 -20.70
N SER A 229 28.47 17.54 -21.92
CA SER A 229 29.63 18.04 -22.66
C SER A 229 29.46 19.48 -23.14
N ASP A 230 28.21 19.91 -23.39
CA ASP A 230 27.91 21.28 -23.80
C ASP A 230 27.56 22.13 -22.56
N GLU A 231 28.51 22.94 -22.10
CA GLU A 231 28.32 23.82 -20.95
C GLU A 231 27.52 25.09 -21.27
N SER A 232 27.45 25.47 -22.55
CA SER A 232 26.82 26.71 -23.03
C SER A 232 25.29 26.69 -22.99
N LYS A 233 24.70 25.50 -22.84
CA LYS A 233 23.26 25.31 -22.79
C LYS A 233 22.76 25.28 -21.34
N PRO A 234 21.55 25.81 -21.08
CA PRO A 234 20.90 25.63 -19.79
C PRO A 234 20.61 24.14 -19.57
N ARG A 235 20.76 23.69 -18.33
CA ARG A 235 20.56 22.30 -17.90
C ARG A 235 19.42 22.22 -16.89
N LEU A 236 18.44 21.37 -17.17
CA LEU A 236 17.27 21.15 -16.33
C LEU A 236 17.21 19.68 -15.88
N ALA A 237 17.16 19.45 -14.57
CA ALA A 237 16.81 18.14 -14.02
C ALA A 237 15.29 18.02 -13.88
N LEU A 238 14.70 17.02 -14.55
CA LEU A 238 13.28 16.67 -14.43
C LEU A 238 13.13 15.46 -13.51
N VAL A 239 12.53 15.69 -12.34
CA VAL A 239 12.37 14.70 -11.27
C VAL A 239 10.91 14.26 -11.23
N GLY A 240 10.68 12.96 -11.23
CA GLY A 240 9.34 12.39 -11.20
C GLY A 240 9.35 10.95 -11.69
N ARG A 241 8.16 10.39 -11.88
CA ARG A 241 8.03 9.01 -12.35
C ARG A 241 8.13 8.94 -13.87
N ASN A 242 8.78 7.89 -14.36
CA ASN A 242 9.05 7.70 -15.78
C ASN A 242 7.80 7.81 -16.66
N TYR A 243 6.65 7.31 -16.20
CA TYR A 243 5.43 7.39 -16.99
C TYR A 243 4.87 8.80 -17.15
N LEU A 244 5.17 9.73 -16.25
CA LEU A 244 4.81 11.15 -16.41
C LEU A 244 5.85 11.85 -17.29
N ILE A 245 7.13 11.63 -16.98
CA ILE A 245 8.26 12.26 -17.68
C ILE A 245 8.26 11.92 -19.18
N GLU A 246 7.96 10.67 -19.52
CA GLU A 246 8.06 10.14 -20.89
C GLU A 246 6.74 10.15 -21.65
N ASP A 247 5.65 10.67 -21.07
CA ASP A 247 4.35 10.78 -21.73
C ASP A 247 3.93 12.26 -21.83
N PRO A 248 4.07 12.87 -23.03
CA PRO A 248 3.69 14.26 -23.24
C PRO A 248 2.24 14.58 -22.89
N ALA A 249 1.32 13.62 -23.06
CA ALA A 249 -0.10 13.85 -22.78
C ALA A 249 -0.37 13.95 -21.27
N LEU A 250 0.47 13.32 -20.44
CA LEU A 250 0.36 13.35 -18.97
C LEU A 250 1.15 14.47 -18.31
N SER A 251 1.95 15.22 -19.08
CA SER A 251 2.91 16.20 -18.56
C SER A 251 2.91 17.53 -19.34
N ALA A 252 1.85 17.80 -20.11
CA ALA A 252 1.72 18.98 -20.96
C ALA A 252 2.98 19.24 -21.82
N ASP A 253 3.55 18.18 -22.40
CA ASP A 253 4.77 18.20 -23.22
C ASP A 253 6.02 18.81 -22.56
N ILE A 254 6.10 18.89 -21.22
CA ILE A 254 7.17 19.61 -20.51
C ILE A 254 8.59 19.22 -20.96
N LYS A 255 8.85 17.92 -21.12
CA LYS A 255 10.16 17.41 -21.54
C LYS A 255 10.50 17.85 -22.96
N SER A 256 9.56 17.74 -23.90
CA SER A 256 9.84 18.11 -25.30
C SER A 256 9.85 19.62 -25.48
N TYR A 257 9.06 20.36 -24.71
CA TYR A 257 9.06 21.82 -24.69
C TYR A 257 10.45 22.38 -24.41
N PHE A 258 11.08 22.00 -23.29
CA PHE A 258 12.41 22.50 -22.92
C PHE A 258 13.49 22.05 -23.92
N LYS A 259 13.41 20.81 -24.42
CA LYS A 259 14.34 20.33 -25.47
C LYS A 259 14.24 21.15 -26.75
N LYS A 260 13.03 21.48 -27.22
CA LYS A 260 12.81 22.33 -28.41
C LYS A 260 13.39 23.73 -28.23
N LYS A 261 13.47 24.24 -26.99
CA LYS A 261 14.07 25.53 -26.63
C LYS A 261 15.59 25.46 -26.38
N GLY A 262 16.24 24.33 -26.70
CA GLY A 262 17.69 24.17 -26.57
C GLY A 262 18.19 23.88 -25.15
N VAL A 263 17.30 23.55 -24.20
CA VAL A 263 17.67 23.14 -22.85
C VAL A 263 18.05 21.66 -22.83
N ILE A 264 19.13 21.34 -22.13
CA ILE A 264 19.53 19.97 -21.85
C ILE A 264 18.68 19.45 -20.69
N VAL A 265 17.77 18.52 -20.98
CA VAL A 265 16.89 17.93 -19.96
C VAL A 265 17.45 16.57 -19.51
N LEU A 266 17.82 16.47 -18.24
CA LEU A 266 18.27 15.25 -17.59
C LEU A 266 17.17 14.60 -16.76
N THR A 267 17.15 13.28 -16.75
CA THR A 267 16.23 12.44 -15.95
C THR A 267 17.01 11.29 -15.31
N SER A 268 16.43 10.62 -14.32
CA SER A 268 17.06 9.43 -13.71
C SER A 268 17.32 8.29 -14.70
N GLN A 269 16.65 8.27 -15.86
CA GLN A 269 16.87 7.28 -16.91
C GLN A 269 18.10 7.57 -17.78
N ASP A 270 18.60 8.80 -17.77
CA ASP A 270 19.79 9.18 -18.53
C ASP A 270 21.10 8.76 -17.83
N ILE A 271 21.03 8.39 -16.54
CA ILE A 271 22.19 8.04 -15.71
C ILE A 271 22.26 6.52 -15.49
N PRO A 272 23.41 5.87 -15.74
CA PRO A 272 23.61 4.46 -15.39
C PRO A 272 23.37 4.20 -13.89
N PHE A 273 22.71 3.09 -13.55
CA PHE A 273 22.43 2.77 -12.15
C PHE A 273 23.71 2.53 -11.34
N SER A 274 24.79 2.09 -11.98
CA SER A 274 26.12 1.97 -11.39
C SER A 274 26.61 3.29 -10.77
N VAL A 275 26.29 4.43 -11.39
CA VAL A 275 26.62 5.78 -10.88
C VAL A 275 25.69 6.19 -9.73
N LEU A 276 24.43 5.76 -9.76
CA LEU A 276 23.44 6.10 -8.73
C LEU A 276 23.51 5.21 -7.48
N ARG A 277 24.10 4.00 -7.59
CA ARG A 277 23.97 2.92 -6.61
C ARG A 277 24.38 3.33 -5.20
N GLU A 278 25.54 3.95 -5.03
CA GLU A 278 26.03 4.35 -3.71
C GLU A 278 25.05 5.29 -3.00
N ARG A 279 24.59 6.33 -3.70
CA ARG A 279 23.59 7.27 -3.18
C ARG A 279 22.27 6.56 -2.92
N TYR A 280 21.81 5.75 -3.88
CA TYR A 280 20.57 4.99 -3.79
C TYR A 280 20.50 4.10 -2.55
N ASP A 281 21.58 3.38 -2.23
CA ASP A 281 21.65 2.48 -1.09
C ASP A 281 21.62 3.23 0.25
N ASN A 282 22.08 4.49 0.27
CA ASN A 282 22.08 5.37 1.43
C ASN A 282 20.76 6.15 1.63
N VAL A 283 19.85 6.16 0.66
CA VAL A 283 18.53 6.82 0.79
C VAL A 283 17.67 6.08 1.82
N GLN A 284 17.18 6.80 2.84
CA GLN A 284 16.35 6.26 3.92
C GLN A 284 14.89 5.92 3.51
N GLY A 285 14.54 6.15 2.24
CA GLY A 285 13.24 5.85 1.64
C GLY A 285 13.02 4.38 1.29
N PHE A 286 11.76 4.02 1.03
CA PHE A 286 11.34 2.64 0.69
C PHE A 286 10.68 2.51 -0.69
N TYR A 287 10.15 3.60 -1.24
CA TYR A 287 9.63 3.59 -2.60
C TYR A 287 10.77 3.67 -3.60
N ASP A 288 10.65 2.88 -4.67
CA ASP A 288 11.63 2.91 -5.75
C ASP A 288 11.76 4.30 -6.37
N SER A 289 10.61 4.95 -6.63
CA SER A 289 10.58 6.33 -7.12
C SER A 289 11.21 7.33 -6.15
N HIS A 290 11.10 7.10 -4.83
CA HIS A 290 11.76 7.96 -3.85
C HIS A 290 13.28 7.79 -3.93
N LYS A 291 13.75 6.56 -3.77
CA LYS A 291 15.18 6.25 -3.73
C LYS A 291 15.90 6.68 -5.01
N ILE A 292 15.35 6.36 -6.17
CA ILE A 292 15.97 6.71 -7.45
C ILE A 292 15.96 8.21 -7.70
N SER A 293 14.89 8.93 -7.31
CA SER A 293 14.81 10.38 -7.49
C SER A 293 15.75 11.11 -6.55
N GLN A 294 15.86 10.72 -5.28
CA GLN A 294 16.83 11.34 -4.37
C GLN A 294 18.26 11.08 -4.83
N ALA A 295 18.60 9.83 -5.17
CA ALA A 295 19.93 9.51 -5.70
C ALA A 295 20.25 10.30 -6.97
N PHE A 296 19.28 10.44 -7.88
CA PHE A 296 19.41 11.27 -9.07
C PHE A 296 19.67 12.74 -8.73
N ILE A 297 18.88 13.33 -7.83
CA ILE A 297 19.05 14.71 -7.36
C ILE A 297 20.48 14.88 -6.82
N ASP A 298 20.89 14.05 -5.87
CA ASP A 298 22.21 14.09 -5.21
C ASP A 298 23.38 13.89 -6.19
N THR A 299 23.14 13.24 -7.33
CA THR A 299 24.15 13.10 -8.38
C THR A 299 24.28 14.36 -9.22
N VAL A 300 23.17 15.02 -9.58
CA VAL A 300 23.17 16.10 -10.58
C VAL A 300 23.07 17.51 -10.00
N ILE A 301 22.93 17.66 -8.67
CA ILE A 301 22.60 18.94 -8.01
C ILE A 301 23.56 20.09 -8.32
N ASP A 302 24.84 19.79 -8.53
CA ASP A 302 25.86 20.78 -8.88
C ASP A 302 26.13 20.89 -10.39
N GLN A 303 25.39 20.13 -11.19
CA GLN A 303 25.60 20.02 -12.63
C GLN A 303 24.47 20.66 -13.45
N VAL A 304 23.37 21.04 -12.81
CA VAL A 304 22.17 21.59 -13.44
C VAL A 304 21.87 23.03 -12.98
N ASP A 305 21.18 23.78 -13.84
CA ASP A 305 20.83 25.18 -13.61
C ASP A 305 19.48 25.34 -12.90
N GLY A 306 18.73 24.24 -12.75
CA GLY A 306 17.49 24.20 -11.98
C GLY A 306 16.80 22.84 -12.05
N PHE A 307 15.75 22.69 -11.25
CA PHE A 307 14.97 21.48 -11.10
C PHE A 307 13.49 21.72 -11.38
N VAL A 308 12.85 20.73 -11.99
CA VAL A 308 11.39 20.64 -12.01
C VAL A 308 10.98 19.29 -11.43
N VAL A 309 10.16 19.30 -10.38
CA VAL A 309 9.57 18.10 -9.79
C VAL A 309 8.12 17.97 -10.27
N ILE A 310 7.79 16.84 -10.88
CA ILE A 310 6.46 16.58 -11.43
C ILE A 310 5.75 15.43 -10.70
N GLY A 311 4.45 15.58 -10.51
CA GLY A 311 3.56 14.56 -9.98
C GLY A 311 2.22 14.55 -10.70
N SER A 312 1.37 13.59 -10.34
CA SER A 312 0.00 13.52 -10.83
C SER A 312 -1.00 13.70 -9.68
N PHE A 313 -2.02 14.53 -9.90
CA PHE A 313 -3.12 14.67 -8.94
C PHE A 313 -3.81 13.32 -8.73
N GLY A 314 -4.19 13.02 -7.49
CA GLY A 314 -4.75 11.71 -7.12
C GLY A 314 -3.71 10.59 -6.99
N CYS A 315 -2.43 10.85 -7.29
CA CYS A 315 -1.35 9.90 -7.05
C CYS A 315 -0.83 10.05 -5.62
N HIS A 316 -1.25 9.14 -4.74
CA HIS A 316 -0.95 9.24 -3.31
C HIS A 316 0.54 9.40 -2.94
N PRO A 317 1.48 8.67 -3.54
CA PRO A 317 2.89 8.89 -3.24
C PRO A 317 3.43 10.23 -3.74
N ASP A 318 2.85 10.80 -4.81
CA ASP A 318 3.27 12.08 -5.36
C ASP A 318 2.77 13.24 -4.48
N ALA A 319 1.67 13.04 -3.74
CA ALA A 319 1.22 13.96 -2.70
C ALA A 319 2.27 14.20 -1.58
N PHE A 320 3.22 13.27 -1.42
CA PHE A 320 4.39 13.44 -0.56
C PHE A 320 5.64 13.83 -1.37
N GLN A 321 5.97 13.06 -2.41
CA GLN A 321 7.26 13.15 -3.10
C GLN A 321 7.48 14.51 -3.79
N VAL A 322 6.44 15.13 -4.33
CA VAL A 322 6.59 16.41 -5.04
C VAL A 322 7.11 17.48 -4.10
N ASP A 323 6.42 17.66 -2.97
CA ASP A 323 6.75 18.70 -1.99
C ASP A 323 8.02 18.33 -1.21
N TYR A 324 8.22 17.03 -0.90
CA TYR A 324 9.42 16.54 -0.24
C TYR A 324 10.68 16.84 -1.05
N PHE A 325 10.69 16.50 -2.35
CA PHE A 325 11.85 16.76 -3.20
C PHE A 325 12.04 18.24 -3.48
N ALA A 326 10.97 19.00 -3.66
CA ALA A 326 11.08 20.45 -3.83
C ALA A 326 11.76 21.09 -2.62
N ASN A 327 11.29 20.77 -1.41
CA ASN A 327 11.91 21.25 -0.17
C ASN A 327 13.38 20.81 -0.08
N TYR A 328 13.65 19.52 -0.30
CA TYR A 328 15.01 18.95 -0.27
C TYR A 328 15.99 19.64 -1.23
N ILE A 329 15.54 20.01 -2.43
CA ILE A 329 16.35 20.73 -3.43
C ILE A 329 16.56 22.19 -3.00
N THR A 330 15.49 22.87 -2.56
CA THR A 330 15.57 24.29 -2.17
C THR A 330 16.42 24.52 -0.92
N GLU A 331 16.41 23.59 0.04
CA GLU A 331 17.26 23.64 1.23
C GLU A 331 18.76 23.53 0.91
N GLN A 332 19.10 23.03 -0.29
CA GLN A 332 20.47 23.02 -0.83
C GLN A 332 20.78 24.26 -1.67
N GLY A 333 19.92 25.28 -1.66
CA GLY A 333 20.12 26.55 -2.35
C GLY A 333 19.87 26.52 -3.86
N LYS A 334 19.20 25.48 -4.38
CA LYS A 334 18.93 25.32 -5.82
C LYS A 334 17.49 25.70 -6.16
N SER A 335 17.31 26.31 -7.33
CA SER A 335 15.97 26.66 -7.85
C SER A 335 15.19 25.39 -8.21
N CYS A 336 13.98 25.27 -7.68
CA CYS A 336 13.08 24.15 -7.95
C CYS A 336 11.65 24.62 -8.19
N TRP A 337 11.00 24.09 -9.22
CA TRP A 337 9.58 24.32 -9.51
C TRP A 337 8.80 23.01 -9.44
N THR A 338 7.53 23.09 -9.07
CA THR A 338 6.64 21.92 -8.97
C THR A 338 5.47 22.02 -9.95
N PHE A 339 5.12 20.89 -10.56
CA PHE A 339 3.90 20.75 -11.35
C PHE A 339 3.16 19.47 -10.96
N LYS A 340 1.84 19.58 -10.77
CA LYS A 340 0.95 18.44 -10.57
C LYS A 340 -0.05 18.44 -11.72
N PHE A 341 -0.10 17.33 -12.44
CA PHE A 341 -0.93 17.18 -13.64
C PHE A 341 -2.20 16.36 -13.32
N ASP A 342 -3.33 16.79 -13.88
CA ASP A 342 -4.63 16.13 -13.78
C ASP A 342 -5.27 15.92 -15.17
N GLU A 343 -6.53 15.48 -15.19
CA GLU A 343 -7.28 15.19 -16.42
C GLU A 343 -7.73 16.43 -17.18
N GLN A 344 -7.94 17.53 -16.47
CA GLN A 344 -8.45 18.78 -17.03
C GLN A 344 -7.32 19.71 -17.50
N THR A 345 -6.07 19.28 -17.32
CA THR A 345 -4.86 20.03 -17.62
C THR A 345 -4.73 20.29 -19.13
N GLY A 346 -5.18 21.45 -19.59
CA GLY A 346 -4.88 21.98 -20.92
C GLY A 346 -3.46 22.55 -21.01
N GLY A 347 -2.74 22.29 -22.11
CA GLY A 347 -1.33 22.67 -22.25
C GLY A 347 -1.04 24.18 -22.27
N VAL A 348 -2.02 25.01 -22.63
CA VAL A 348 -1.83 26.46 -22.83
C VAL A 348 -1.42 27.18 -21.53
N GLY A 349 -2.02 26.83 -20.38
CA GLY A 349 -1.69 27.45 -19.10
C GLY A 349 -0.30 27.09 -18.56
N PHE A 350 0.24 25.94 -18.97
CA PHE A 350 1.55 25.46 -18.52
C PHE A 350 2.70 26.11 -19.31
N HIS A 351 2.52 26.35 -20.60
CA HIS A 351 3.57 26.91 -21.46
C HIS A 351 4.06 28.28 -20.98
N THR A 352 3.17 29.17 -20.51
CA THR A 352 3.57 30.47 -19.94
C THR A 352 4.49 30.30 -18.73
N ARG A 353 4.20 29.34 -17.85
CA ARG A 353 5.06 29.02 -16.71
C ARG A 353 6.38 28.42 -17.15
N TYR A 354 6.39 27.61 -18.21
CA TYR A 354 7.62 27.05 -18.76
C TYR A 354 8.53 28.13 -19.39
N GLU A 355 7.97 29.13 -20.07
CA GLU A 355 8.75 30.30 -20.56
C GLU A 355 9.40 31.06 -19.40
N THR A 356 8.67 31.30 -18.31
CA THR A 356 9.24 31.94 -17.11
C THR A 356 10.41 31.12 -16.53
N ILE A 357 10.24 29.80 -16.42
CA ILE A 357 11.30 28.90 -15.93
C ILE A 357 12.51 28.93 -16.85
N LEU A 358 12.32 28.95 -18.17
CA LEU A 358 13.40 29.04 -19.15
C LEU A 358 14.28 30.28 -18.92
N GLY A 359 13.67 31.43 -18.63
CA GLY A 359 14.40 32.65 -18.30
C GLY A 359 15.29 32.50 -17.06
N PHE A 360 14.76 31.88 -16.00
CA PHE A 360 15.56 31.59 -14.80
C PHE A 360 16.70 30.59 -15.06
N LEU A 361 16.45 29.55 -15.85
CA LEU A 361 17.48 28.57 -16.23
C LEU A 361 18.63 29.23 -17.01
N GLN A 362 18.31 30.14 -17.93
CA GLN A 362 19.32 30.89 -18.68
C GLN A 362 20.15 31.80 -17.76
N GLN A 363 19.51 32.49 -16.82
CA GLN A 363 20.22 33.31 -15.83
C GLN A 363 21.14 32.48 -14.93
N ASN A 364 20.68 31.31 -14.46
CA ASN A 364 21.48 30.41 -13.63
C ASN A 364 22.65 29.81 -14.40
N ARG A 365 22.44 29.43 -15.67
CA ARG A 365 23.52 29.03 -16.57
C ARG A 365 24.57 30.13 -16.69
N ASP A 366 24.18 31.37 -16.92
CA ASP A 366 25.13 32.48 -17.09
C ASP A 366 25.95 32.71 -15.81
N LYS A 367 25.34 32.52 -14.63
CA LYS A 367 26.07 32.54 -13.35
C LYS A 367 27.07 31.38 -13.25
N ARG A 368 26.66 30.16 -13.61
CA ARG A 368 27.52 28.97 -13.62
C ARG A 368 28.75 29.18 -14.52
N LEU A 369 28.55 29.70 -15.73
CA LEU A 369 29.64 30.00 -16.68
C LEU A 369 30.59 31.11 -16.19
N LYS A 370 30.10 32.06 -15.39
CA LYS A 370 30.94 33.11 -14.79
C LYS A 370 31.74 32.63 -13.57
N ASN A 371 31.22 31.65 -12.83
CA ASN A 371 31.77 31.19 -11.56
C ASN A 371 32.63 29.90 -11.69
N LEU A 372 33.36 29.72 -12.79
CA LEU A 372 34.17 28.51 -13.06
C LEU A 372 35.24 28.15 -11.99
N ASN A 373 35.48 29.02 -10.99
CA ASN A 373 36.37 28.79 -9.85
C ASN A 373 35.64 28.47 -8.52
N TYR A 374 34.34 28.20 -8.52
CA TYR A 374 33.63 27.84 -7.28
C TYR A 374 33.95 26.40 -6.86
N ASN A 375 34.54 26.26 -5.67
CA ASN A 375 34.82 24.97 -5.04
C ASN A 375 33.58 24.07 -5.03
N ASN A 376 33.65 22.95 -5.76
CA ASN A 376 32.77 21.79 -5.62
C ASN A 376 33.07 21.10 -4.28
N GLN A 377 32.68 21.70 -3.16
CA GLN A 377 32.40 20.86 -2.00
C GLN A 377 31.13 20.08 -2.33
N PRO A 378 31.16 18.73 -2.33
CA PRO A 378 29.96 17.96 -2.54
C PRO A 378 28.91 18.43 -1.54
N ALA A 379 27.70 18.73 -2.02
CA ALA A 379 26.58 19.06 -1.16
C ALA A 379 26.52 18.01 -0.05
N LYS A 380 26.54 18.46 1.22
CA LYS A 380 26.37 17.55 2.36
C LYS A 380 25.03 16.87 2.16
N VAL A 381 25.03 15.55 2.00
CA VAL A 381 23.81 14.74 2.00
C VAL A 381 23.07 15.07 3.29
N PRO A 382 21.89 15.71 3.25
CA PRO A 382 21.11 15.97 4.44
C PRO A 382 20.68 14.63 5.02
N SER A 383 21.34 14.19 6.09
CA SER A 383 20.88 13.05 6.86
C SER A 383 19.80 13.52 7.82
N ILE A 384 18.63 12.87 7.82
CA ILE A 384 17.65 13.07 8.89
C ILE A 384 18.34 12.69 10.20
N ASP A 385 18.51 13.67 11.09
CA ASP A 385 19.00 13.42 12.43
C ASP A 385 17.85 12.88 13.28
N TRP A 386 17.75 11.55 13.35
CA TRP A 386 16.75 10.87 14.18
C TRP A 386 16.91 11.14 15.69
N ASN A 387 18.02 11.76 16.10
CA ASN A 387 18.39 12.06 17.48
C ASN A 387 18.58 13.57 17.73
N PHE A 388 17.80 14.42 17.05
CA PHE A 388 18.01 15.87 17.06
C PHE A 388 18.09 16.48 18.46
N GLY A 389 19.21 17.17 18.71
CA GLY A 389 19.46 17.87 19.97
C GLY A 389 19.85 16.96 21.15
N ARG A 390 20.08 15.66 20.92
CA ARG A 390 20.48 14.72 21.98
C ARG A 390 21.84 15.11 22.56
N LYS A 391 21.86 15.40 23.87
CA LYS A 391 23.09 15.64 24.66
C LYS A 391 23.66 14.31 25.18
N SER A 392 24.94 14.30 25.56
CA SER A 392 25.64 13.14 26.14
C SER A 392 25.21 12.81 27.59
N GLU A 393 24.63 13.77 28.30
CA GLU A 393 24.17 13.59 29.68
C GLU A 393 22.76 12.96 29.76
N PRO A 394 22.48 12.17 30.81
CA PRO A 394 21.20 11.47 30.95
C PRO A 394 20.07 12.43 31.32
N VAL A 395 19.39 12.97 30.30
CA VAL A 395 18.14 13.74 30.47
C VAL A 395 16.95 12.77 30.56
N LYS A 396 16.02 13.00 31.51
CA LYS A 396 14.82 12.15 31.68
C LYS A 396 14.00 12.10 30.37
N PRO A 397 13.65 10.91 29.85
CA PRO A 397 12.84 10.81 28.65
C PRO A 397 11.36 11.01 28.93
N ILE A 398 10.62 11.41 27.89
CA ILE A 398 9.15 11.39 27.84
C ILE A 398 8.74 10.79 26.49
N PHE A 399 7.81 9.84 26.51
CA PHE A 399 7.33 9.15 25.33
C PHE A 399 5.98 9.71 24.89
N ILE A 400 5.87 10.06 23.62
CA ILE A 400 4.64 10.52 22.97
C ILE A 400 4.36 9.68 21.73
N TRP A 401 3.11 9.66 21.27
CA TRP A 401 2.71 8.99 20.03
C TRP A 401 1.49 9.71 19.43
N PRO A 402 1.24 9.58 18.12
CA PRO A 402 0.01 10.10 17.51
C PRO A 402 -1.21 9.30 17.94
N HIS A 403 -2.37 9.93 18.13
CA HIS A 403 -3.62 9.22 18.38
C HIS A 403 -4.02 8.41 17.14
N MET A 404 -3.99 7.07 17.27
CA MET A 404 -4.33 6.10 16.23
C MET A 404 -5.49 5.18 16.63
N GLY A 405 -6.45 5.76 17.35
CA GLY A 405 -7.60 5.06 17.89
C GLY A 405 -7.36 4.57 19.32
N THR A 406 -8.45 4.51 20.08
CA THR A 406 -8.45 4.20 21.53
C THR A 406 -7.81 2.85 21.85
N GLY A 407 -7.96 1.86 20.96
CA GLY A 407 -7.33 0.55 21.14
C GLY A 407 -5.79 0.61 21.21
N ILE A 408 -5.14 1.46 20.40
CA ILE A 408 -3.68 1.64 20.46
C ILE A 408 -3.28 2.35 21.75
N ASP A 409 -4.01 3.39 22.15
CA ASP A 409 -3.73 4.14 23.37
C ASP A 409 -3.78 3.24 24.61
N LEU A 410 -4.80 2.37 24.70
CA LEU A 410 -4.94 1.40 25.79
C LEU A 410 -3.76 0.42 25.84
N ILE A 411 -3.30 -0.08 24.69
CA ILE A 411 -2.18 -1.04 24.62
C ILE A 411 -0.87 -0.38 25.04
N ILE A 412 -0.56 0.82 24.53
CA ILE A 412 0.69 1.52 24.84
C ILE A 412 0.73 1.86 26.34
N LYS A 413 -0.34 2.44 26.89
CA LYS A 413 -0.46 2.73 28.32
C LYS A 413 -0.28 1.48 29.18
N GLU A 414 -0.93 0.38 28.79
CA GLU A 414 -0.84 -0.89 29.53
C GLU A 414 0.55 -1.51 29.49
N ILE A 415 1.21 -1.54 28.33
CA ILE A 415 2.57 -2.08 28.21
C ILE A 415 3.55 -1.28 29.07
N TRP A 416 3.46 0.06 29.04
CA TRP A 416 4.32 0.92 29.87
C TRP A 416 4.04 0.75 31.37
N HIS A 417 2.77 0.56 31.76
CA HIS A 417 2.43 0.23 33.14
C HIS A 417 3.09 -1.09 33.58
N GLN A 418 2.97 -2.16 32.78
CA GLN A 418 3.51 -3.49 33.11
C GLN A 418 5.05 -3.52 33.24
N ILE A 419 5.75 -2.57 32.63
CA ILE A 419 7.21 -2.41 32.73
C ILE A 419 7.65 -1.31 33.71
N GLY A 420 6.71 -0.66 34.43
CA GLY A 420 7.03 0.35 35.45
C GLY A 420 7.43 1.72 34.89
N LEU A 421 7.03 2.03 33.65
CA LEU A 421 7.35 3.28 32.96
C LEU A 421 6.13 4.19 32.73
N GLY A 422 5.02 3.95 33.44
CA GLY A 422 3.79 4.75 33.28
C GLY A 422 4.02 6.27 33.36
N ASP A 423 4.84 6.72 34.30
CA ASP A 423 5.14 8.15 34.53
C ASP A 423 6.03 8.81 33.46
N TYR A 424 6.49 8.02 32.49
CA TYR A 424 7.27 8.49 31.35
C TYR A 424 6.41 8.66 30.10
N LEU A 425 5.13 8.29 30.14
CA LEU A 425 4.21 8.50 29.04
C LEU A 425 3.55 9.87 29.11
N TYR A 426 3.39 10.47 27.94
CA TYR A 426 2.54 11.64 27.74
C TYR A 426 1.54 11.36 26.61
N PRO A 427 0.35 10.80 26.94
CA PRO A 427 -0.58 10.28 25.95
C PRO A 427 -1.19 11.41 25.10
N PRO A 428 -1.51 11.13 23.81
CA PRO A 428 -2.24 12.06 22.98
C PRO A 428 -3.70 12.17 23.44
N ARG A 429 -4.39 13.23 22.98
CA ARG A 429 -5.84 13.36 23.11
C ARG A 429 -6.54 12.78 21.87
N GLY A 430 -7.82 12.47 22.02
CA GLY A 430 -8.67 12.11 20.88
C GLY A 430 -8.70 13.24 19.85
N VAL A 431 -8.69 12.87 18.57
CA VAL A 431 -8.63 13.84 17.46
C VAL A 431 -9.96 14.57 17.23
N ASN A 432 -9.87 15.81 16.76
CA ASN A 432 -11.01 16.68 16.45
C ASN A 432 -10.73 17.60 15.24
N GLU A 433 -11.60 18.58 15.00
CA GLU A 433 -11.50 19.53 13.87
C GLU A 433 -10.24 20.41 13.94
N GLU A 434 -9.85 20.82 15.15
CA GLU A 434 -8.61 21.54 15.36
C GLU A 434 -7.41 20.66 15.00
N THR A 435 -7.45 19.37 15.36
CA THR A 435 -6.39 18.41 15.07
C THR A 435 -6.14 18.28 13.58
N ILE A 436 -7.19 18.03 12.78
CA ILE A 436 -7.03 17.86 11.34
C ILE A 436 -6.57 19.16 10.66
N THR A 437 -7.08 20.32 11.13
CA THR A 437 -6.70 21.65 10.63
C THR A 437 -5.22 21.92 10.89
N ARG A 438 -4.76 21.68 12.12
CA ARG A 438 -3.36 21.81 12.53
C ARG A 438 -2.46 20.91 11.69
N GLY A 439 -2.90 19.70 11.35
CA GLY A 439 -2.14 18.77 10.52
C GLY A 439 -2.12 19.10 9.03
N ASN A 440 -3.13 19.81 8.52
CA ASN A 440 -3.31 20.06 7.09
C ASN A 440 -2.56 21.30 6.57
N THR A 441 -1.33 21.51 7.00
CA THR A 441 -0.53 22.67 6.55
C THR A 441 0.51 22.31 5.50
N HIS A 442 0.92 21.04 5.44
CA HIS A 442 1.93 20.52 4.52
C HIS A 442 1.44 19.20 3.94
N TYR A 443 1.88 18.88 2.72
CA TYR A 443 1.44 17.68 1.99
C TYR A 443 -0.10 17.61 1.95
N THR A 444 -0.76 18.71 1.60
CA THR A 444 -2.22 18.89 1.74
C THR A 444 -3.03 17.90 0.89
N GLU A 445 -2.44 17.31 -0.14
CA GLU A 445 -3.05 16.27 -0.97
C GLU A 445 -2.88 14.83 -0.42
N SER A 446 -2.18 14.66 0.71
CA SER A 446 -2.06 13.38 1.39
C SER A 446 -3.39 12.96 2.04
N CYS A 447 -3.52 11.67 2.37
CA CYS A 447 -4.73 11.13 3.01
C CYS A 447 -4.99 11.80 4.36
N SER A 448 -6.26 11.88 4.74
CA SER A 448 -6.70 12.43 6.02
C SER A 448 -6.00 11.83 7.25
N PRO A 449 -5.60 10.54 7.32
CA PRO A 449 -4.86 10.03 8.47
C PRO A 449 -3.46 10.64 8.62
N PHE A 450 -2.82 11.17 7.57
CA PHE A 450 -1.55 11.87 7.71
C PHE A 450 -1.73 13.24 8.38
N ALA A 451 -2.79 13.97 8.01
CA ALA A 451 -3.12 15.23 8.67
C ALA A 451 -3.48 14.98 10.15
N LEU A 452 -4.31 13.98 10.45
CA LEU A 452 -4.65 13.64 11.83
C LEU A 452 -3.43 13.19 12.64
N TYR A 453 -2.54 12.40 12.03
CA TYR A 453 -1.24 12.02 12.60
C TYR A 453 -0.40 13.26 12.98
N LEU A 454 -0.19 14.17 12.03
CA LEU A 454 0.68 15.34 12.24
C LEU A 454 0.05 16.31 13.23
N GLY A 455 -1.25 16.54 13.12
CA GLY A 455 -2.02 17.38 14.04
C GLY A 455 -1.99 16.86 15.47
N SER A 456 -2.19 15.56 15.66
CA SER A 456 -2.17 14.93 16.99
C SER A 456 -0.80 15.08 17.66
N LEU A 457 0.30 14.94 16.89
CA LEU A 457 1.65 15.17 17.40
C LEU A 457 1.89 16.64 17.74
N ARG A 458 1.43 17.58 16.90
CA ARG A 458 1.53 19.03 17.18
C ARG A 458 0.81 19.42 18.45
N GLU A 459 -0.44 18.98 18.63
CA GLU A 459 -1.21 19.24 19.85
C GLU A 459 -0.53 18.64 21.09
N THR A 460 0.02 17.43 20.96
CA THR A 460 0.70 16.75 22.06
C THR A 460 1.99 17.47 22.44
N LEU A 461 2.81 17.87 21.46
CA LEU A 461 4.04 18.65 21.68
C LEU A 461 3.75 20.04 22.23
N ASP A 462 2.73 20.73 21.72
CA ASP A 462 2.33 22.04 22.21
C ASP A 462 1.97 22.00 23.68
N ARG A 463 1.11 21.05 24.05
CA ARG A 463 0.67 20.87 25.43
C ARG A 463 1.83 20.47 26.34
N LEU A 464 2.66 19.51 25.90
CA LEU A 464 3.82 19.08 26.65
C LEU A 464 4.75 20.26 26.94
N LEU A 465 5.18 20.99 25.91
CA LEU A 465 6.11 22.11 26.03
C LEU A 465 5.53 23.35 26.75
N MET A 466 4.23 23.37 27.03
CA MET A 466 3.61 24.38 27.92
C MET A 466 3.65 23.94 29.38
N GLU A 467 3.67 22.64 29.65
CA GLU A 467 3.61 22.05 31.00
C GLU A 467 4.99 21.75 31.59
N ILE A 468 6.04 21.59 30.74
CA ILE A 468 7.40 21.29 31.19
C ILE A 468 8.36 22.43 30.86
N GLU A 469 9.19 22.82 31.83
CA GLU A 469 10.27 23.79 31.63
C GLU A 469 11.65 23.15 31.79
N GLU A 470 11.74 22.03 32.50
CA GLU A 470 12.98 21.29 32.66
C GLU A 470 13.37 20.52 31.39
N PRO A 471 14.67 20.40 31.07
CA PRO A 471 15.13 19.63 29.91
C PRO A 471 14.57 18.20 29.91
N ARG A 472 14.06 17.78 28.75
CA ARG A 472 13.51 16.44 28.52
C ARG A 472 13.98 15.88 27.19
N ARG A 473 14.17 14.56 27.15
CA ARG A 473 14.38 13.81 25.92
C ARG A 473 13.03 13.34 25.39
N ILE A 474 12.45 14.06 24.43
CA ILE A 474 11.10 13.76 23.92
C ILE A 474 11.23 12.71 22.80
N ILE A 475 10.57 11.57 22.98
CA ILE A 475 10.67 10.43 22.08
C ILE A 475 9.31 10.13 21.48
N ILE A 476 9.19 10.31 20.16
CA ILE A 476 7.99 9.92 19.40
C ILE A 476 8.06 8.43 19.07
N LEU A 477 7.08 7.67 19.55
CA LEU A 477 6.86 6.29 19.15
C LEU A 477 6.02 6.27 17.87
N MET A 478 6.58 5.71 16.79
CA MET A 478 5.88 5.62 15.50
C MET A 478 6.14 4.27 14.83
N ALA A 479 5.12 3.69 14.20
CA ALA A 479 5.32 2.51 13.36
C ALA A 479 5.87 2.91 11.98
N LYS A 480 6.82 2.13 11.45
CA LYS A 480 7.41 2.35 10.12
C LYS A 480 6.87 1.36 9.10
N GLY A 481 6.21 1.86 8.06
CA GLY A 481 5.82 1.07 6.89
C GLY A 481 6.91 1.02 5.81
N LYS A 482 7.15 -0.16 5.22
CA LYS A 482 7.99 -0.33 4.01
C LYS A 482 7.22 -0.94 2.83
N GLY A 483 5.89 -0.91 2.88
CA GLY A 483 5.01 -1.56 1.90
C GLY A 483 4.53 -0.64 0.76
N PRO A 484 3.63 -1.11 -0.11
CA PRO A 484 3.07 -0.34 -1.22
C PRO A 484 2.01 0.71 -0.82
N CYS A 485 1.73 0.84 0.49
CA CYS A 485 0.96 1.92 1.10
C CYS A 485 1.88 3.10 1.46
N THR A 486 1.34 4.31 1.55
CA THR A 486 2.09 5.53 1.89
C THR A 486 2.26 5.76 3.39
N PHE A 487 1.74 4.90 4.26
CA PHE A 487 1.95 5.00 5.72
C PHE A 487 3.43 5.17 6.11
N GLY A 488 4.36 4.55 5.37
CA GLY A 488 5.80 4.74 5.59
C GLY A 488 6.31 6.17 5.38
N TRP A 489 5.57 7.03 4.68
CA TRP A 489 5.89 8.45 4.54
C TRP A 489 5.62 9.23 5.81
N TYR A 490 4.82 8.74 6.75
CA TYR A 490 4.39 9.55 7.91
C TYR A 490 5.59 9.93 8.77
N SER A 491 6.49 8.99 9.02
CA SER A 491 7.75 9.26 9.72
C SER A 491 8.75 10.03 8.87
N LEU A 492 8.84 9.73 7.55
CA LEU A 492 9.84 10.36 6.66
C LEU A 492 9.53 11.83 6.36
N ALA A 493 8.25 12.15 6.21
CA ALA A 493 7.77 13.48 5.88
C ALA A 493 7.40 14.29 7.13
N GLY A 494 6.77 13.66 8.12
CA GLY A 494 6.28 14.34 9.31
C GLY A 494 7.37 14.69 10.32
N PHE A 495 8.35 13.81 10.54
CA PHE A 495 9.37 14.06 11.57
C PHE A 495 10.29 15.25 11.27
N PRO A 496 10.86 15.40 10.06
CA PRO A 496 11.69 16.57 9.74
C PRO A 496 10.91 17.89 9.85
N LEU A 497 9.61 17.88 9.52
CA LEU A 497 8.74 19.05 9.69
C LEU A 497 8.61 19.44 11.16
N LEU A 498 8.32 18.47 12.04
CA LEU A 498 8.22 18.71 13.48
C LEU A 498 9.54 19.24 14.05
N GLN A 499 10.68 18.69 13.64
CA GLN A 499 11.99 19.17 14.07
C GLN A 499 12.21 20.64 13.70
N LYS A 500 11.91 21.01 12.46
CA LYS A 500 12.06 22.36 11.95
C LYS A 500 11.12 23.34 12.64
N GLU A 501 9.86 22.97 12.80
CA GLU A 501 8.81 23.82 13.40
C GLU A 501 9.03 24.07 14.90
N TYR A 502 9.48 23.05 15.64
CA TYR A 502 9.65 23.13 17.09
C TYR A 502 11.08 23.45 17.52
N GLN A 503 12.02 23.63 16.58
CA GLN A 503 13.46 23.79 16.87
C GLN A 503 13.74 24.84 17.95
N ASP A 504 13.15 26.04 17.83
CA ASP A 504 13.43 27.15 18.74
C ASP A 504 12.82 26.93 20.13
N ARG A 505 11.61 26.34 20.19
CA ARG A 505 10.94 26.00 21.45
C ARG A 505 11.68 24.89 22.20
N LEU A 506 12.16 23.87 21.48
CA LEU A 506 12.97 22.79 22.05
C LEU A 506 14.28 23.34 22.61
N LYS A 507 14.98 24.21 21.86
CA LYS A 507 16.24 24.83 22.30
C LYS A 507 16.07 25.72 23.54
N LYS A 508 14.97 26.48 23.63
CA LYS A 508 14.72 27.43 24.73
C LYS A 508 14.87 26.79 26.12
N HIS A 509 14.35 25.57 26.29
CA HIS A 509 14.38 24.83 27.55
C HIS A 509 15.32 23.59 27.48
N GLY A 510 16.13 23.50 26.43
CA GLY A 510 17.12 22.42 26.28
C GLY A 510 16.54 21.02 26.06
N HIS A 511 15.33 20.91 25.50
CA HIS A 511 14.74 19.62 25.12
C HIS A 511 15.38 19.05 23.85
N SER A 512 15.38 17.72 23.72
CA SER A 512 15.66 17.01 22.45
C SER A 512 14.39 16.38 21.90
N LEU A 513 14.34 16.19 20.58
CA LEU A 513 13.23 15.53 19.90
C LEU A 513 13.74 14.40 19.02
N GLU A 514 13.26 13.20 19.32
CA GLU A 514 13.68 11.95 18.69
C GLU A 514 12.48 11.18 18.19
N MET A 515 12.65 10.33 17.17
CA MET A 515 11.59 9.43 16.72
C MET A 515 12.13 8.01 16.60
N ILE A 516 11.43 7.10 17.29
CA ILE A 516 11.68 5.67 17.20
C ILE A 516 10.64 5.09 16.26
N ALA A 517 11.09 4.89 15.02
CA ALA A 517 10.31 4.30 13.96
C ALA A 517 10.45 2.76 14.02
N ILE A 518 9.52 2.09 14.70
CA ILE A 518 9.52 0.63 14.88
C ILE A 518 9.19 -0.04 13.53
N ASP A 519 10.10 -0.83 12.98
CA ASP A 519 9.90 -1.55 11.73
C ASP A 519 9.78 -3.08 11.92
N ASN A 520 9.29 -3.76 10.89
CA ASN A 520 9.13 -5.22 10.88
C ASN A 520 10.46 -6.01 10.85
N GLN A 521 11.62 -5.33 10.80
CA GLN A 521 12.94 -5.96 10.75
C GLN A 521 13.66 -5.94 12.10
N GLY A 522 13.07 -5.33 13.14
CA GLY A 522 13.48 -5.50 14.54
C GLY A 522 14.88 -4.97 14.90
N ARG A 523 15.64 -4.40 13.95
CA ARG A 523 17.04 -4.00 14.15
C ARG A 523 17.21 -2.86 15.18
N ASN A 524 16.19 -2.02 15.37
CA ASN A 524 16.18 -0.95 16.38
C ASN A 524 15.47 -1.32 17.68
N LEU A 525 14.88 -2.52 17.79
CA LEU A 525 14.12 -2.91 18.98
C LEU A 525 15.04 -3.25 20.16
N VAL A 526 16.17 -3.90 19.91
CA VAL A 526 17.12 -4.29 20.97
C VAL A 526 17.79 -3.08 21.59
N SER A 527 18.35 -2.19 20.76
CA SER A 527 18.94 -0.93 21.23
C SER A 527 17.92 -0.06 21.98
N PHE A 528 16.66 -0.06 21.53
CA PHE A 528 15.58 0.64 22.23
C PHE A 528 15.28 0.02 23.60
N LEU A 529 15.17 -1.30 23.68
CA LEU A 529 14.96 -2.01 24.96
C LEU A 529 16.14 -1.80 25.92
N GLU A 530 17.39 -1.80 25.41
CA GLU A 530 18.59 -1.49 26.20
C GLU A 530 18.63 -0.06 26.73
N GLU A 531 18.11 0.91 25.97
CA GLU A 531 17.92 2.26 26.48
C GLU A 531 16.82 2.32 27.54
N LEU A 532 15.70 1.63 27.32
CA LEU A 532 14.59 1.57 28.28
C LEU A 532 15.01 0.96 29.62
N SER A 533 15.81 -0.11 29.62
CA SER A 533 16.25 -0.77 30.86
C SER A 533 17.23 0.06 31.69
N LYS A 534 17.88 1.07 31.12
CA LYS A 534 18.76 1.98 31.87
C LYS A 534 17.94 2.98 32.70
N ILE A 535 16.65 3.11 32.41
CA ILE A 535 15.76 4.16 32.92
C ILE A 535 14.62 3.54 33.74
N ALA A 536 14.22 2.31 33.41
CA ALA A 536 13.28 1.51 34.16
C ALA A 536 13.96 0.74 35.29
N ASP A 537 13.37 0.76 36.49
CA ASP A 537 13.72 -0.18 37.55
C ASP A 537 12.80 -1.41 37.44
N ASN A 538 13.19 -2.40 36.63
CA ASN A 538 12.39 -3.61 36.49
C ASN A 538 13.25 -4.81 36.08
N ASP A 539 13.42 -5.76 37.00
CA ASP A 539 14.08 -7.05 36.77
C ASP A 539 13.62 -7.76 35.48
N ARG A 540 12.37 -7.51 35.05
CA ARG A 540 11.78 -8.04 33.82
C ARG A 540 12.48 -7.57 32.54
N LEU A 541 12.84 -6.29 32.44
CA LEU A 541 13.53 -5.76 31.25
C LEU A 541 14.98 -6.24 31.19
N SER A 542 15.66 -6.29 32.33
CA SER A 542 17.00 -6.86 32.47
C SER A 542 17.03 -8.35 32.08
N GLN A 543 15.98 -9.12 32.41
CA GLN A 543 15.82 -10.50 31.95
C GLN A 543 15.63 -10.59 30.43
N ILE A 544 14.82 -9.73 29.82
CA ILE A 544 14.61 -9.71 28.36
C ILE A 544 15.91 -9.40 27.63
N ILE A 545 16.66 -8.38 28.07
CA ILE A 545 17.92 -7.98 27.46
C ILE A 545 18.98 -9.06 27.66
N GLY A 546 19.08 -9.64 28.86
CA GLY A 546 19.98 -10.76 29.11
C GLY A 546 19.70 -11.97 28.23
N LEU A 547 18.41 -12.24 27.91
CA LEU A 547 18.03 -13.29 26.96
C LEU A 547 18.35 -12.92 25.51
N LEU A 548 18.02 -11.70 25.08
CA LEU A 548 18.31 -11.19 23.73
C LEU A 548 19.82 -11.18 23.44
N ASN A 549 20.62 -10.66 24.37
CA ASN A 549 22.07 -10.60 24.24
C ASN A 549 22.67 -12.00 24.16
N LYS A 550 22.23 -12.96 24.98
CA LYS A 550 22.66 -14.37 24.85
C LYS A 550 22.31 -14.97 23.50
N ILE A 551 21.11 -14.71 22.97
CA ILE A 551 20.68 -15.19 21.65
C ILE A 551 21.51 -14.57 20.51
N GLN A 552 21.97 -13.32 20.67
CA GLN A 552 22.71 -12.57 19.64
C GLN A 552 24.23 -12.77 19.69
N THR A 553 24.84 -12.92 20.87
CA THR A 553 26.31 -12.93 21.03
C THR A 553 26.92 -14.33 21.06
N GLU A 554 26.19 -15.38 21.41
CA GLU A 554 26.75 -16.74 21.43
C GLU A 554 26.66 -17.42 20.05
N GLU A 555 27.71 -17.27 19.22
CA GLU A 555 27.83 -17.96 17.93
C GLU A 555 27.82 -19.50 18.05
N ARG A 556 28.13 -20.05 19.24
CA ARG A 556 28.24 -21.49 19.52
C ARG A 556 26.98 -22.13 20.12
N LEU A 557 25.84 -21.44 20.17
CA LEU A 557 24.60 -22.04 20.66
C LEU A 557 24.09 -23.13 19.69
N ASN A 558 24.10 -24.39 20.15
CA ASN A 558 23.37 -25.45 19.47
C ASN A 558 21.87 -25.10 19.37
N ILE A 559 21.24 -25.51 18.26
CA ILE A 559 19.85 -25.18 17.90
C ILE A 559 18.88 -25.36 19.09
N ILE A 560 19.02 -26.45 19.85
CA ILE A 560 18.16 -26.77 21.01
C ILE A 560 18.26 -25.70 22.11
N ASN A 561 19.45 -25.24 22.44
CA ASN A 561 19.66 -24.24 23.50
C ASN A 561 19.19 -22.86 23.05
N LYS A 562 19.43 -22.51 21.79
CA LYS A 562 18.89 -21.29 21.17
C LYS A 562 17.35 -21.28 21.21
N THR A 563 16.70 -22.36 20.80
CA THR A 563 15.24 -22.49 20.85
C THR A 563 14.69 -22.42 22.29
N LYS A 564 15.38 -23.02 23.28
CA LYS A 564 14.99 -22.88 24.70
C LYS A 564 15.05 -21.44 25.19
N LEU A 565 16.10 -20.70 24.84
CA LEU A 565 16.23 -19.26 25.17
C LEU A 565 15.16 -18.42 24.46
N GLU A 566 14.89 -18.68 23.18
CA GLU A 566 13.83 -18.03 22.42
C GLU A 566 12.44 -18.29 23.03
N ILE A 567 12.14 -19.53 23.45
CA ILE A 567 10.89 -19.86 24.16
C ILE A 567 10.80 -19.11 25.49
N LYS A 568 11.90 -19.04 26.25
CA LYS A 568 11.94 -18.29 27.52
C LYS A 568 11.69 -16.80 27.28
N LEU A 569 12.32 -16.22 26.25
CA LEU A 569 12.10 -14.84 25.84
C LEU A 569 10.64 -14.59 25.44
N ILE A 570 10.04 -15.48 24.64
CA ILE A 570 8.63 -15.39 24.25
C ILE A 570 7.71 -15.43 25.48
N ARG A 571 8.01 -16.25 26.49
CA ARG A 571 7.22 -16.29 27.73
C ARG A 571 7.30 -14.97 28.48
N VAL A 572 8.50 -14.44 28.72
CA VAL A 572 8.67 -13.17 29.44
C VAL A 572 8.03 -12.00 28.68
N LEU A 573 8.20 -11.95 27.34
CA LEU A 573 7.53 -10.96 26.51
C LEU A 573 6.01 -11.09 26.58
N LYS A 574 5.49 -12.32 26.55
CA LYS A 574 4.06 -12.60 26.69
C LYS A 574 3.54 -12.05 28.01
N ASP A 575 4.25 -12.25 29.12
CA ASP A 575 3.80 -11.77 30.43
C ASP A 575 3.64 -10.24 30.48
N ILE A 576 4.42 -9.49 29.68
CA ILE A 576 4.32 -8.03 29.56
C ILE A 576 3.20 -7.60 28.61
N VAL A 577 3.11 -8.22 27.42
CA VAL A 577 2.18 -7.75 26.37
C VAL A 577 0.77 -8.33 26.51
N TRP A 578 0.59 -9.38 27.31
CA TRP A 578 -0.66 -10.13 27.35
C TRP A 578 -1.81 -9.38 28.02
N SER A 579 -1.56 -8.58 29.05
CA SER A 579 -2.59 -7.71 29.63
C SER A 579 -3.04 -6.65 28.61
N GLY A 580 -2.10 -6.01 27.90
CA GLY A 580 -2.41 -5.08 26.80
C GLY A 580 -3.20 -5.74 25.68
N TRP A 581 -2.83 -6.97 25.30
CA TRP A 581 -3.60 -7.76 24.33
C TRP A 581 -5.02 -8.08 24.80
N LYS A 582 -5.18 -8.42 26.08
CA LYS A 582 -6.49 -8.71 26.68
C LYS A 582 -7.36 -7.48 26.81
N LYS A 583 -6.79 -6.31 27.15
CA LYS A 583 -7.48 -5.02 27.09
C LYS A 583 -7.96 -4.70 25.69
N LEU A 584 -7.13 -4.91 24.67
CA LEU A 584 -7.54 -4.68 23.29
C LEU A 584 -8.77 -5.54 22.92
N LEU A 585 -8.73 -6.84 23.21
CA LEU A 585 -9.86 -7.72 22.91
C LEU A 585 -11.12 -7.31 23.67
N ALA A 586 -10.98 -6.98 24.96
CA ALA A 586 -12.08 -6.45 25.77
C ALA A 586 -12.68 -5.18 25.18
N TYR A 587 -11.84 -4.22 24.79
CA TYR A 587 -12.27 -2.98 24.13
C TYR A 587 -13.03 -3.25 22.84
N GLU A 588 -12.50 -4.12 21.96
CA GLU A 588 -13.15 -4.49 20.71
C GLU A 588 -14.51 -5.18 20.95
N ASP A 589 -14.62 -6.04 21.97
CA ASP A 589 -15.88 -6.71 22.32
C ASP A 589 -16.93 -5.71 22.85
N ILE A 590 -16.53 -4.80 23.75
CA ILE A 590 -17.36 -3.72 24.29
C ILE A 590 -17.82 -2.78 23.17
N GLN A 591 -16.89 -2.36 22.29
CA GLN A 591 -17.22 -1.47 21.17
C GLN A 591 -18.20 -2.14 20.20
N ASN A 592 -17.99 -3.42 19.83
CA ASN A 592 -18.90 -4.15 18.95
C ASN A 592 -20.31 -4.28 19.56
N LYS A 593 -20.42 -4.59 20.86
CA LYS A 593 -21.72 -4.63 21.54
C LYS A 593 -22.40 -3.25 21.50
N ALA A 594 -21.64 -2.17 21.71
CA ALA A 594 -22.14 -0.81 21.62
C ALA A 594 -22.66 -0.48 20.21
N LEU A 595 -21.97 -0.88 19.14
CA LEU A 595 -22.41 -0.64 17.76
C LEU A 595 -23.76 -1.29 17.45
N ILE A 596 -24.00 -2.51 17.96
CA ILE A 596 -25.27 -3.21 17.82
C ILE A 596 -26.36 -2.53 18.66
N VAL A 597 -26.14 -2.35 19.97
CA VAL A 597 -27.15 -1.80 20.89
C VAL A 597 -27.57 -0.37 20.50
N ARG A 598 -26.65 0.43 19.93
CA ARG A 598 -26.95 1.78 19.47
C ARG A 598 -28.02 1.82 18.38
N ALA A 599 -28.15 0.78 17.57
CA ALA A 599 -29.21 0.69 16.55
C ALA A 599 -30.62 0.56 17.15
N HIS A 600 -30.70 0.15 18.41
CA HIS A 600 -31.95 -0.13 19.13
C HIS A 600 -32.22 0.84 20.29
N GLU A 601 -31.26 1.71 20.65
CA GLU A 601 -31.39 2.55 21.84
C GLU A 601 -32.62 3.48 21.76
N LEU A 602 -33.50 3.42 22.76
CA LEU A 602 -34.68 4.29 22.79
C LEU A 602 -34.32 5.76 23.05
N LYS A 603 -33.33 5.99 23.93
CA LYS A 603 -32.84 7.33 24.26
C LYS A 603 -31.44 7.53 23.71
N ARG A 604 -31.34 8.38 22.69
CA ARG A 604 -30.08 8.68 21.99
C ARG A 604 -28.95 9.06 22.96
N GLY A 605 -27.81 8.40 22.78
CA GLY A 605 -26.59 8.64 23.54
C GLY A 605 -26.46 7.88 24.86
N ASP A 606 -27.45 7.07 25.27
CA ASP A 606 -27.29 6.14 26.40
C ASP A 606 -26.12 5.18 26.15
N THR A 607 -26.07 4.60 24.95
CA THR A 607 -25.00 3.69 24.53
C THR A 607 -23.63 4.37 24.53
N THR A 608 -23.56 5.62 24.08
CA THR A 608 -22.31 6.39 24.02
C THR A 608 -21.79 6.75 25.40
N ARG A 609 -22.66 7.16 26.33
CA ARG A 609 -22.28 7.40 27.74
C ARG A 609 -21.77 6.11 28.40
N LEU A 610 -22.46 5.00 28.15
CA LEU A 610 -22.10 3.70 28.72
C LEU A 610 -20.77 3.18 28.16
N LEU A 611 -20.54 3.30 26.85
CA LEU A 611 -19.27 2.98 26.22
C LEU A 611 -18.12 3.78 26.85
N LYS A 612 -18.28 5.09 26.99
CA LYS A 612 -17.25 5.94 27.63
C LYS A 612 -16.94 5.48 29.06
N LYS A 613 -17.98 5.24 29.88
CA LYS A 613 -17.82 4.73 31.26
C LYS A 613 -16.96 3.47 31.29
N TRP A 614 -17.28 2.48 30.44
CA TRP A 614 -16.58 1.19 30.46
C TRP A 614 -15.18 1.23 29.86
N VAL A 615 -14.94 2.08 28.87
CA VAL A 615 -13.59 2.34 28.34
C VAL A 615 -12.71 3.00 29.40
N ASP A 616 -13.23 4.02 30.11
CA ASP A 616 -12.51 4.69 31.20
C ASP A 616 -12.18 3.69 32.33
N GLN A 617 -13.10 2.77 32.66
CA GLN A 617 -12.85 1.71 33.64
C GLN A 617 -11.84 0.66 33.14
N LEU A 618 -11.87 0.31 31.86
CA LEU A 618 -10.93 -0.63 31.26
C LEU A 618 -9.50 -0.06 31.23
N GLU A 619 -9.35 1.27 31.13
CA GLU A 619 -8.04 1.93 31.16
C GLU A 619 -7.30 1.70 32.49
N VAL A 620 -8.02 1.77 33.62
CA VAL A 620 -7.43 1.76 34.98
C VAL A 620 -7.23 0.37 35.60
N VAL A 621 -7.82 -0.69 35.04
CA VAL A 621 -7.61 -2.07 35.53
C VAL A 621 -6.38 -2.70 34.87
N HIS A 622 -5.55 -3.46 35.58
CA HIS A 622 -4.28 -3.96 35.00
C HIS A 622 -4.11 -5.47 35.06
N THR A 623 -4.93 -6.18 35.85
CA THR A 623 -4.83 -7.64 35.97
C THR A 623 -5.83 -8.34 35.05
N LEU A 624 -5.48 -9.56 34.59
CA LEU A 624 -6.35 -10.34 33.71
C LEU A 624 -7.74 -10.65 34.31
N PRO A 625 -7.86 -11.01 35.60
CA PRO A 625 -9.17 -11.24 36.21
C PRO A 625 -10.03 -9.97 36.24
N GLU A 626 -9.43 -8.82 36.55
CA GLU A 626 -10.15 -7.53 36.57
C GLU A 626 -10.60 -7.13 35.16
N ILE A 627 -9.72 -7.24 34.16
CA ILE A 627 -10.07 -6.98 32.75
C ILE A 627 -11.26 -7.85 32.33
N SER A 628 -11.22 -9.14 32.63
CA SER A 628 -12.30 -10.07 32.31
C SER A 628 -13.60 -9.70 33.02
N LYS A 629 -13.52 -9.32 34.31
CA LYS A 629 -14.68 -8.92 35.12
C LYS A 629 -15.31 -7.63 34.57
N VAL A 630 -14.50 -6.61 34.27
CA VAL A 630 -14.96 -5.35 33.67
C VAL A 630 -15.63 -5.61 32.32
N THR A 631 -15.05 -6.47 31.49
CA THR A 631 -15.64 -6.84 30.19
C THR A 631 -17.02 -7.48 30.36
N GLN A 632 -17.15 -8.45 31.27
CA GLN A 632 -18.42 -9.13 31.51
C GLN A 632 -19.50 -8.17 32.01
N LEU A 633 -19.16 -7.31 32.98
CA LEU A 633 -20.09 -6.30 33.51
C LEU A 633 -20.49 -5.30 32.43
N ALA A 634 -19.55 -4.87 31.58
CA ALA A 634 -19.85 -3.97 30.47
C ALA A 634 -20.87 -4.58 29.50
N LEU A 635 -20.67 -5.85 29.09
CA LEU A 635 -21.57 -6.54 28.18
C LEU A 635 -22.97 -6.71 28.79
N GLN A 636 -23.07 -6.96 30.11
CA GLN A 636 -24.34 -7.04 30.83
C GLN A 636 -25.05 -5.70 30.94
N ASP A 637 -24.33 -4.61 31.23
CA ASP A 637 -24.91 -3.26 31.29
C ASP A 637 -25.51 -2.84 29.93
N PHE A 638 -24.87 -3.21 28.81
CA PHE A 638 -25.41 -2.92 27.48
C PHE A 638 -26.75 -3.62 27.21
N GLU A 639 -26.98 -4.79 27.79
CA GLU A 639 -28.25 -5.52 27.65
C GLU A 639 -29.38 -4.88 28.45
N GLN A 640 -29.04 -4.05 29.45
CA GLN A 640 -30.00 -3.33 30.28
C GLN A 640 -30.44 -2.00 29.66
N ILE A 641 -29.79 -1.53 28.59
CA ILE A 641 -30.25 -0.34 27.87
C ILE A 641 -31.66 -0.62 27.30
N PRO A 642 -32.63 0.28 27.52
CA PRO A 642 -33.95 0.17 26.90
C PRO A 642 -33.87 0.18 25.38
N GLN A 643 -34.43 -0.85 24.74
CA GLN A 643 -34.33 -1.11 23.31
C GLN A 643 -35.71 -1.22 22.65
N ASP A 644 -35.80 -0.88 21.36
CA ASP A 644 -37.04 -0.90 20.59
C ASP A 644 -37.57 -2.31 20.24
N GLY A 645 -36.70 -3.33 20.29
CA GLY A 645 -37.05 -4.72 19.95
C GLY A 645 -37.35 -4.96 18.47
N GLU A 646 -37.08 -3.99 17.59
CA GLU A 646 -37.34 -4.11 16.17
C GLU A 646 -36.26 -4.92 15.45
N VAL A 647 -36.60 -5.57 14.34
CA VAL A 647 -35.61 -6.22 13.48
C VAL A 647 -34.93 -5.16 12.62
N LYS A 648 -33.62 -4.99 12.79
CA LYS A 648 -32.80 -4.02 12.05
C LYS A 648 -31.91 -4.69 10.99
N PRO A 649 -31.59 -4.00 9.89
CA PRO A 649 -30.59 -4.48 8.95
C PRO A 649 -29.21 -4.49 9.56
N LYS A 650 -28.44 -5.52 9.19
CA LYS A 650 -27.10 -5.74 9.69
C LYS A 650 -26.08 -5.46 8.60
N VAL A 651 -25.06 -4.65 8.88
CA VAL A 651 -24.01 -4.35 7.90
C VAL A 651 -22.64 -4.64 8.48
N VAL A 652 -21.71 -5.05 7.61
CA VAL A 652 -20.29 -5.12 7.95
C VAL A 652 -19.61 -3.81 7.57
N VAL A 653 -18.88 -3.22 8.52
CA VAL A 653 -18.03 -2.05 8.30
C VAL A 653 -16.62 -2.52 7.97
N VAL A 654 -16.14 -2.17 6.77
CA VAL A 654 -14.81 -2.52 6.27
C VAL A 654 -14.10 -1.29 5.69
N GLY A 655 -12.79 -1.40 5.42
CA GLY A 655 -12.00 -0.34 4.79
C GLY A 655 -10.69 -0.07 5.51
N GLU A 656 -10.18 1.16 5.38
CA GLU A 656 -8.90 1.53 5.99
C GLU A 656 -8.99 1.55 7.52
N ILE A 657 -8.01 0.96 8.18
CA ILE A 657 -8.10 0.68 9.62
C ILE A 657 -8.19 1.93 10.49
N TYR A 658 -7.44 2.99 10.19
CA TYR A 658 -7.49 4.23 10.97
C TYR A 658 -8.85 4.91 10.82
N GLY A 659 -9.36 5.02 9.59
CA GLY A 659 -10.66 5.61 9.28
C GLY A 659 -11.82 4.82 9.91
N THR A 660 -11.76 3.49 9.89
CA THR A 660 -12.82 2.65 10.47
C THR A 660 -12.82 2.62 12.00
N LEU A 661 -11.66 2.77 12.65
CA LEU A 661 -11.54 2.68 14.12
C LEU A 661 -11.55 4.04 14.84
N THR A 662 -11.37 5.14 14.11
CA THR A 662 -11.30 6.49 14.71
C THR A 662 -12.58 7.27 14.39
N PRO A 663 -13.47 7.50 15.38
CA PRO A 663 -14.80 8.07 15.12
C PRO A 663 -14.74 9.40 14.36
N PHE A 664 -13.84 10.31 14.74
CA PHE A 664 -13.73 11.60 14.06
C PHE A 664 -13.21 11.47 12.61
N ALA A 665 -12.33 10.50 12.34
CA ALA A 665 -11.79 10.29 10.99
C ALA A 665 -12.86 9.87 9.97
N ASN A 666 -13.93 9.22 10.44
CA ASN A 666 -15.11 8.89 9.65
C ASN A 666 -16.33 9.78 9.97
N ARG A 667 -16.12 10.94 10.61
CA ARG A 667 -17.17 11.91 10.99
C ARG A 667 -18.33 11.29 11.81
N GLY A 668 -18.01 10.30 12.64
CA GLY A 668 -18.97 9.58 13.48
C GLY A 668 -19.87 8.63 12.71
N THR A 669 -19.51 8.26 11.49
CA THR A 669 -20.31 7.35 10.65
C THR A 669 -20.54 6.00 11.34
N VAL A 670 -19.44 5.37 11.78
CA VAL A 670 -19.49 4.04 12.40
C VAL A 670 -20.13 4.12 13.77
N ASP A 671 -19.59 4.96 14.63
CA ASP A 671 -19.99 5.02 16.04
C ASP A 671 -21.34 5.68 16.27
N ASN A 672 -21.86 6.49 15.35
CA ASN A 672 -23.11 7.24 15.57
C ASN A 672 -24.12 7.10 14.42
N LEU A 673 -23.76 7.49 13.20
CA LEU A 673 -24.75 7.71 12.12
C LEU A 673 -25.43 6.41 11.68
N LEU A 674 -24.72 5.29 11.59
CA LEU A 674 -25.31 3.99 11.23
C LEU A 674 -26.37 3.55 12.26
N GLY A 675 -26.04 3.58 13.55
CA GLY A 675 -26.98 3.22 14.60
C GLY A 675 -28.18 4.18 14.65
N GLN A 676 -27.96 5.48 14.47
CA GLN A 676 -29.05 6.47 14.40
C GLN A 676 -29.98 6.28 13.20
N ALA A 677 -29.46 5.67 12.12
CA ALA A 677 -30.23 5.30 10.94
C ALA A 677 -30.90 3.91 11.09
N GLY A 678 -30.84 3.29 12.29
CA GLY A 678 -31.45 1.99 12.55
C GLY A 678 -30.68 0.81 11.97
N ILE A 679 -29.37 0.94 11.76
CA ILE A 679 -28.53 -0.13 11.21
C ILE A 679 -27.65 -0.75 12.30
N GLU A 680 -27.73 -2.07 12.46
CA GLU A 680 -26.77 -2.86 13.26
C GLU A 680 -25.42 -2.92 12.54
N ALA A 681 -24.38 -2.31 13.11
CA ALA A 681 -23.03 -2.33 12.54
C ALA A 681 -22.14 -3.41 13.18
N ILE A 682 -21.50 -4.23 12.35
CA ILE A 682 -20.42 -5.14 12.75
C ILE A 682 -19.08 -4.55 12.31
N GLN A 683 -18.14 -4.42 13.25
CA GLN A 683 -16.78 -4.01 12.93
C GLN A 683 -16.02 -5.17 12.27
N GLY A 684 -15.90 -5.13 10.93
CA GLY A 684 -15.13 -6.09 10.15
C GLY A 684 -13.62 -5.86 10.27
N MET A 685 -13.21 -4.59 10.34
CA MET A 685 -11.80 -4.20 10.51
C MET A 685 -11.45 -4.04 11.99
N ARG A 686 -10.64 -4.96 12.54
CA ARG A 686 -10.21 -4.91 13.95
C ARG A 686 -8.70 -4.75 14.08
N LEU A 687 -8.28 -4.03 15.11
CA LEU A 687 -6.87 -3.84 15.43
C LEU A 687 -6.20 -5.16 15.83
N SER A 688 -6.92 -6.05 16.53
CA SER A 688 -6.42 -7.38 16.87
C SER A 688 -6.11 -8.23 15.63
N HIS A 689 -6.95 -8.17 14.60
CA HIS A 689 -6.68 -8.85 13.32
C HIS A 689 -5.47 -8.23 12.62
N PHE A 690 -5.39 -6.90 12.58
CA PHE A 690 -4.26 -6.19 11.99
C PHE A 690 -2.92 -6.58 12.64
N ILE A 691 -2.85 -6.55 13.98
CA ILE A 691 -1.65 -6.90 14.74
C ILE A 691 -1.27 -8.37 14.53
N ARG A 692 -2.23 -9.31 14.55
CA ARG A 692 -1.97 -10.72 14.23
C ARG A 692 -1.39 -10.91 12.83
N GLY A 693 -1.94 -10.19 11.85
CA GLY A 693 -1.45 -10.19 10.47
C GLY A 693 0.00 -9.68 10.38
N ALA A 694 0.31 -8.59 11.08
CA ALA A 694 1.68 -8.05 11.18
C ALA A 694 2.65 -9.07 11.81
N PHE A 695 2.27 -9.71 12.93
CA PHE A 695 3.08 -10.76 13.56
C PHE A 695 3.30 -11.98 12.66
N LYS A 696 2.29 -12.40 11.89
CA LYS A 696 2.43 -13.47 10.89
C LYS A 696 3.44 -13.09 9.81
N GLY A 697 3.41 -11.83 9.36
CA GLY A 697 4.41 -11.27 8.45
C GLY A 697 5.83 -11.33 9.02
N VAL A 698 6.02 -10.87 10.26
CA VAL A 698 7.32 -10.91 10.97
C VAL A 698 7.82 -12.35 11.13
N LYS A 699 6.95 -13.27 11.58
CA LYS A 699 7.29 -14.69 11.71
C LYS A 699 7.74 -15.29 10.38
N ASN A 700 7.03 -14.99 9.29
CA ASN A 700 7.41 -15.47 7.97
C ASN A 700 8.77 -14.92 7.51
N SER A 701 9.04 -13.63 7.76
CA SER A 701 10.34 -13.02 7.48
C SER A 701 11.46 -13.64 8.31
N PHE A 702 11.25 -13.83 9.61
CA PHE A 702 12.22 -14.48 10.50
C PHE A 702 12.54 -15.91 10.07
N VAL A 703 11.52 -16.71 9.73
CA VAL A 703 11.69 -18.07 9.20
C VAL A 703 12.55 -18.06 7.93
N ARG A 704 12.38 -17.07 7.06
CA ARG A 704 13.16 -16.93 5.82
C ARG A 704 14.61 -16.53 6.05
N GLU A 705 14.86 -15.73 7.07
CA GLU A 705 16.21 -15.29 7.41
C GLU A 705 17.06 -16.36 8.10
N GLN A 706 16.44 -17.47 8.55
CA GLN A 706 17.16 -18.60 9.13
C GLN A 706 18.24 -19.13 8.16
N PRO A 707 19.49 -19.35 8.58
CA PRO A 707 20.61 -19.66 7.70
C PRO A 707 20.38 -20.86 6.76
N ILE A 708 19.71 -21.92 7.25
CA ILE A 708 19.39 -23.12 6.46
C ILE A 708 18.36 -22.80 5.39
N ILE A 709 17.28 -22.11 5.75
CA ILE A 709 16.21 -21.72 4.83
C ILE A 709 16.73 -20.70 3.81
N LYS A 710 17.54 -19.72 4.25
CA LYS A 710 18.20 -18.75 3.38
C LYS A 710 19.18 -19.40 2.42
N LYS A 711 19.99 -20.37 2.87
CA LYS A 711 20.85 -21.17 1.97
C LYS A 711 20.03 -22.00 0.99
N LEU A 712 18.93 -22.61 1.43
CA LEU A 712 18.03 -23.36 0.56
C LEU A 712 17.35 -22.45 -0.46
N ILE A 713 16.83 -21.29 -0.06
CA ILE A 713 16.25 -20.28 -0.95
C ILE A 713 17.30 -19.82 -1.95
N LYS A 714 18.52 -19.47 -1.51
CA LYS A 714 19.61 -19.10 -2.42
C LYS A 714 20.02 -20.23 -3.36
N LEU A 715 20.00 -21.47 -2.89
CA LEU A 715 20.30 -22.66 -3.71
C LEU A 715 19.20 -22.88 -4.76
N LEU A 716 17.93 -22.72 -4.37
CA LEU A 716 16.80 -22.80 -5.27
C LEU A 716 16.85 -21.66 -6.29
N GLU A 717 17.08 -20.42 -5.86
CA GLU A 717 17.32 -19.25 -6.72
C GLU A 717 18.50 -19.46 -7.67
N SER A 718 19.60 -20.07 -7.18
CA SER A 718 20.77 -20.38 -8.02
C SER A 718 20.49 -21.47 -9.07
N LYS A 719 19.49 -22.33 -8.84
CA LYS A 719 18.98 -23.34 -9.77
C LYS A 719 17.79 -22.83 -10.58
N GLY A 720 17.54 -21.54 -10.54
CA GLY A 720 16.46 -20.90 -11.24
C GLY A 720 15.05 -21.11 -10.66
N LEU A 721 14.93 -21.65 -9.45
CA LEU A 721 13.68 -21.80 -8.72
C LEU A 721 13.51 -20.65 -7.73
N TYR A 722 13.02 -19.52 -8.21
CA TYR A 722 12.72 -18.39 -7.34
C TYR A 722 11.44 -18.67 -6.57
N TYR A 723 11.55 -18.77 -5.25
CA TYR A 723 10.40 -18.88 -4.37
C TYR A 723 9.63 -17.54 -4.34
N HIS A 724 8.81 -17.33 -5.38
CA HIS A 724 7.86 -16.22 -5.50
C HIS A 724 6.75 -16.43 -4.49
N ASN A 725 7.04 -16.09 -3.24
CA ASN A 725 6.04 -16.13 -2.19
C ASN A 725 5.09 -14.98 -2.47
N ARG A 726 3.95 -15.33 -3.06
CA ARG A 726 2.73 -14.54 -2.96
C ARG A 726 2.37 -14.50 -1.48
N TRP A 727 3.06 -13.66 -0.71
CA TRP A 727 2.61 -13.37 0.65
C TRP A 727 1.30 -12.62 0.47
N VAL A 728 0.23 -13.36 0.65
CA VAL A 728 -1.13 -12.86 0.66
C VAL A 728 -1.47 -12.73 2.12
N ARG A 729 -1.66 -11.49 2.59
CA ARG A 729 -1.99 -11.20 3.98
C ARG A 729 -3.26 -11.94 4.37
N GLU A 730 -4.27 -11.85 3.51
CA GLU A 730 -5.58 -12.46 3.73
C GLU A 730 -6.05 -13.30 2.52
N PRO A 731 -5.84 -14.63 2.54
CA PRO A 731 -6.25 -15.52 1.44
C PRO A 731 -7.75 -15.49 1.12
N GLY A 732 -8.60 -15.09 2.07
CA GLY A 732 -10.03 -14.92 1.87
C GLY A 732 -10.40 -13.85 0.84
N ALA A 733 -9.46 -12.96 0.49
CA ALA A 733 -9.66 -11.94 -0.55
C ALA A 733 -9.71 -12.53 -1.97
N LYS A 734 -9.21 -13.76 -2.17
CA LYS A 734 -9.19 -14.40 -3.48
C LYS A 734 -10.57 -14.92 -3.87
N PRO A 735 -10.95 -14.85 -5.15
CA PRO A 735 -10.16 -14.36 -6.28
C PRO A 735 -10.24 -12.85 -6.53
N PHE A 736 -11.07 -12.11 -5.79
CA PHE A 736 -11.35 -10.70 -6.08
C PHE A 736 -10.11 -9.80 -6.03
N ILE A 737 -9.19 -10.07 -5.10
CA ILE A 737 -7.84 -9.49 -5.05
C ILE A 737 -6.82 -10.60 -4.76
N GLU A 738 -5.87 -10.79 -5.68
CA GLU A 738 -4.89 -11.89 -5.58
C GLU A 738 -3.53 -11.46 -5.07
N HIS A 739 -3.17 -10.21 -5.33
CA HIS A 739 -1.86 -9.64 -5.05
C HIS A 739 -1.90 -8.78 -3.79
N GLU A 740 -0.79 -8.73 -3.05
CA GLU A 740 -0.65 -7.86 -1.88
C GLU A 740 -0.47 -6.41 -2.34
N ILE A 741 -1.54 -5.64 -2.30
CA ILE A 741 -1.62 -4.24 -2.74
C ILE A 741 -1.29 -3.22 -1.64
N GLY A 742 -1.03 -3.65 -0.40
CA GLY A 742 -0.76 -2.81 0.76
C GLY A 742 -1.99 -2.28 1.45
N GLY A 743 -1.75 -1.51 2.51
CA GLY A 743 -2.83 -0.99 3.35
C GLY A 743 -3.69 -2.14 3.85
N ASP A 744 -5.00 -1.95 3.76
CA ASP A 744 -5.97 -2.92 4.24
C ASP A 744 -6.86 -3.49 3.12
N GLY A 745 -6.52 -3.27 1.84
CA GLY A 745 -7.38 -3.68 0.73
C GLY A 745 -7.67 -5.19 0.69
N GLN A 746 -6.68 -6.06 0.95
CA GLN A 746 -6.94 -7.51 1.09
C GLN A 746 -7.79 -7.84 2.33
N PRO A 747 -7.44 -7.37 3.54
CA PRO A 747 -8.31 -7.47 4.71
C PRO A 747 -9.75 -7.02 4.46
N THR A 748 -9.96 -5.85 3.85
CA THR A 748 -11.29 -5.30 3.51
C THR A 748 -12.13 -6.32 2.75
N ILE A 749 -11.58 -6.91 1.68
CA ILE A 749 -12.30 -7.93 0.89
C ILE A 749 -12.52 -9.21 1.69
N ALA A 750 -11.49 -9.71 2.38
CA ALA A 750 -11.57 -10.97 3.11
C ALA A 750 -12.61 -10.91 4.24
N HIS A 751 -12.62 -9.83 5.01
CA HIS A 751 -13.57 -9.63 6.10
C HIS A 751 -14.97 -9.37 5.58
N ALA A 752 -15.15 -8.53 4.55
CA ALA A 752 -16.46 -8.35 3.93
C ALA A 752 -17.04 -9.70 3.49
N ARG A 753 -16.26 -10.49 2.74
CA ARG A 753 -16.66 -11.81 2.26
C ARG A 753 -17.04 -12.76 3.39
N HIS A 754 -16.22 -12.82 4.44
CA HIS A 754 -16.48 -13.67 5.60
C HIS A 754 -17.82 -13.35 6.25
N HIS A 755 -18.10 -12.08 6.53
CA HIS A 755 -19.35 -11.66 7.18
C HIS A 755 -20.58 -11.86 6.27
N ILE A 756 -20.42 -11.76 4.94
CA ILE A 756 -21.49 -12.06 3.97
C ILE A 756 -21.84 -13.55 3.95
N GLU A 757 -20.81 -14.41 3.93
CA GLU A 757 -20.96 -15.86 3.78
C GLU A 757 -21.32 -16.58 5.09
N HIS A 758 -20.98 -16.01 6.25
CA HIS A 758 -21.11 -16.69 7.55
C HIS A 758 -22.03 -16.00 8.54
N ASP A 759 -22.05 -14.66 8.57
CA ASP A 759 -22.81 -13.91 9.59
C ASP A 759 -24.15 -13.37 9.05
N GLY A 760 -24.39 -13.52 7.75
CA GLY A 760 -25.65 -13.17 7.11
C GLY A 760 -25.96 -11.68 7.17
N VAL A 761 -24.94 -10.84 6.95
CA VAL A 761 -25.10 -9.38 6.84
C VAL A 761 -25.93 -9.00 5.60
N ASP A 762 -26.72 -7.95 5.70
CA ASP A 762 -27.59 -7.42 4.66
C ASP A 762 -26.89 -6.41 3.74
N GLY A 763 -25.76 -5.85 4.19
CA GLY A 763 -24.96 -4.95 3.36
C GLY A 763 -23.52 -4.71 3.85
N ILE A 764 -22.79 -3.93 3.06
CA ILE A 764 -21.41 -3.51 3.32
C ILE A 764 -21.37 -1.99 3.47
N VAL A 765 -20.67 -1.49 4.48
CA VAL A 765 -20.28 -0.08 4.57
C VAL A 765 -18.76 -0.02 4.46
N HIS A 766 -18.27 0.58 3.38
CA HIS A 766 -16.85 0.72 3.08
C HIS A 766 -16.37 2.13 3.40
N ILE A 767 -15.41 2.26 4.31
CA ILE A 767 -14.90 3.53 4.83
C ILE A 767 -13.42 3.65 4.49
N TYR A 768 -13.06 4.69 3.75
CA TYR A 768 -11.68 4.86 3.31
C TYR A 768 -11.31 6.33 3.12
N PRO A 769 -10.04 6.72 3.32
CA PRO A 769 -9.58 8.05 2.95
C PRO A 769 -9.66 8.26 1.43
N PHE A 770 -10.05 9.47 1.01
CA PHE A 770 -9.99 9.86 -0.39
C PHE A 770 -8.59 9.63 -0.97
N LYS A 771 -8.51 9.14 -2.22
CA LYS A 771 -7.27 8.75 -2.91
C LYS A 771 -6.47 7.61 -2.25
N CYS A 772 -7.05 6.84 -1.32
CA CYS A 772 -6.41 5.63 -0.80
C CYS A 772 -6.40 4.53 -1.87
N MET A 773 -5.26 4.32 -2.55
CA MET A 773 -5.19 3.37 -3.68
C MET A 773 -5.60 1.92 -3.30
N PRO A 774 -5.12 1.32 -2.19
CA PRO A 774 -5.54 -0.04 -1.85
C PRO A 774 -7.05 -0.19 -1.64
N GLU A 775 -7.68 0.78 -0.96
CA GLU A 775 -9.14 0.76 -0.75
C GLU A 775 -9.91 1.13 -2.01
N GLY A 776 -9.37 1.99 -2.89
CA GLY A 776 -9.94 2.23 -4.21
C GLY A 776 -9.99 0.94 -5.04
N MET A 777 -8.95 0.10 -4.96
CA MET A 777 -8.91 -1.21 -5.63
C MET A 777 -9.88 -2.21 -4.96
N ALA A 778 -9.99 -2.14 -3.63
CA ALA A 778 -10.97 -2.94 -2.88
C ALA A 778 -12.41 -2.52 -3.20
N LYS A 779 -12.71 -1.24 -3.40
CA LYS A 779 -14.04 -0.74 -3.74
C LYS A 779 -14.63 -1.45 -4.96
N ASP A 780 -13.88 -1.53 -6.06
CA ASP A 780 -14.35 -2.19 -7.28
C ASP A 780 -14.65 -3.68 -7.04
N ALA A 781 -13.82 -4.35 -6.24
CA ALA A 781 -14.06 -5.73 -5.82
C ALA A 781 -15.29 -5.86 -4.90
N LEU A 782 -15.53 -4.92 -4.00
CA LEU A 782 -16.72 -4.91 -3.14
C LEU A 782 -18.01 -4.65 -3.93
N ILE A 783 -17.96 -3.82 -4.98
CA ILE A 783 -19.10 -3.60 -5.89
C ILE A 783 -19.44 -4.90 -6.63
N GLU A 784 -18.44 -5.59 -7.17
CA GLU A 784 -18.67 -6.90 -7.81
C GLU A 784 -19.26 -7.90 -6.81
N MET A 785 -18.69 -7.97 -5.59
CA MET A 785 -19.19 -8.84 -4.53
C MET A 785 -20.64 -8.52 -4.15
N SER A 786 -21.01 -7.23 -4.04
CA SER A 786 -22.37 -6.85 -3.64
C SER A 786 -23.40 -7.28 -4.69
N GLN A 787 -23.08 -7.09 -5.97
CA GLN A 787 -23.89 -7.57 -7.10
C GLN A 787 -24.03 -9.09 -7.12
N LEU A 788 -22.91 -9.80 -6.94
CA LEU A 788 -22.84 -11.26 -6.94
C LEU A 788 -23.63 -11.90 -5.80
N TYR A 789 -23.43 -11.42 -4.57
CA TYR A 789 -24.10 -11.96 -3.39
C TYR A 789 -25.52 -11.42 -3.22
N GLY A 790 -25.93 -10.40 -3.99
CA GLY A 790 -27.26 -9.81 -3.90
C GLY A 790 -27.48 -9.00 -2.62
N ILE A 791 -26.45 -8.27 -2.18
CA ILE A 791 -26.48 -7.36 -1.02
C ILE A 791 -26.25 -5.93 -1.47
N LYS A 792 -26.53 -4.96 -0.59
CA LYS A 792 -26.25 -3.54 -0.87
C LYS A 792 -24.86 -3.16 -0.35
N SER A 793 -24.19 -2.22 -1.01
CA SER A 793 -22.94 -1.64 -0.52
C SER A 793 -22.98 -0.11 -0.56
N LEU A 794 -22.47 0.51 0.50
CA LEU A 794 -22.27 1.96 0.61
C LEU A 794 -20.77 2.22 0.70
N HIS A 795 -20.25 3.12 -0.13
CA HIS A 795 -18.83 3.43 -0.20
C HIS A 795 -18.60 4.90 0.13
N LEU A 796 -18.02 5.16 1.31
CA LEU A 796 -17.83 6.49 1.87
C LEU A 796 -16.34 6.82 1.87
N SER A 797 -15.97 7.76 1.00
CA SER A 797 -14.63 8.35 0.98
C SER A 797 -14.57 9.56 1.90
N TYR A 798 -13.54 9.63 2.75
CA TYR A 798 -13.35 10.73 3.70
C TYR A 798 -12.11 11.54 3.36
N ASP A 799 -12.27 12.85 3.36
CA ASP A 799 -11.19 13.83 3.32
C ASP A 799 -11.45 14.91 4.38
N LYS A 800 -10.52 15.83 4.51
CA LYS A 800 -10.49 16.94 5.44
C LYS A 800 -11.72 17.85 5.25
N GLU A 801 -12.22 17.95 4.03
CA GLU A 801 -13.38 18.78 3.64
C GLU A 801 -14.72 18.02 3.66
N THR A 802 -14.76 16.76 4.13
CA THR A 802 -16.01 15.97 4.10
C THR A 802 -17.06 16.51 5.06
N GLU A 803 -18.20 16.93 4.50
CA GLU A 803 -19.34 17.45 5.23
C GLU A 803 -20.23 16.32 5.81
N ILE A 804 -20.67 16.51 7.06
CA ILE A 804 -21.50 15.52 7.76
C ILE A 804 -22.92 15.39 7.20
N GLU A 805 -23.48 16.45 6.60
CA GLU A 805 -24.85 16.43 6.05
C GLU A 805 -24.96 15.55 4.80
N ARG A 806 -23.91 15.53 3.96
CA ARG A 806 -23.77 14.57 2.86
C ARG A 806 -23.84 13.14 3.40
N LEU A 807 -23.07 12.84 4.45
CA LEU A 807 -23.00 11.50 5.03
C LEU A 807 -24.35 11.07 5.62
N LYS A 808 -25.05 11.95 6.34
CA LYS A 808 -26.40 11.68 6.85
C LYS A 808 -27.36 11.31 5.73
N THR A 809 -27.29 12.00 4.61
CA THR A 809 -28.15 11.76 3.44
C THR A 809 -27.83 10.41 2.77
N GLU A 810 -26.55 10.13 2.52
CA GLU A 810 -26.12 8.87 1.90
C GLU A 810 -26.45 7.66 2.80
N ILE A 811 -26.20 7.76 4.11
CA ILE A 811 -26.52 6.72 5.08
C ILE A 811 -28.03 6.54 5.25
N GLY A 812 -28.80 7.64 5.33
CA GLY A 812 -30.26 7.57 5.43
C GLY A 812 -30.90 6.90 4.22
N THR A 813 -30.40 7.21 3.02
CA THR A 813 -30.84 6.55 1.78
C THR A 813 -30.50 5.06 1.79
N PHE A 814 -29.28 4.71 2.21
CA PHE A 814 -28.83 3.33 2.32
C PHE A 814 -29.65 2.53 3.34
N ALA A 815 -29.95 3.14 4.51
CA ALA A 815 -30.81 2.55 5.53
C ALA A 815 -32.21 2.27 4.99
N ALA A 816 -32.82 3.24 4.29
CA ALA A 816 -34.14 3.07 3.70
C ALA A 816 -34.20 1.89 2.73
N LEU A 817 -33.19 1.73 1.88
CA LEU A 817 -33.08 0.58 0.95
C LEU A 817 -32.94 -0.76 1.69
N LEU A 818 -32.16 -0.81 2.76
CA LEU A 818 -31.99 -2.02 3.57
C LEU A 818 -33.26 -2.39 4.34
N HIS A 819 -33.94 -1.41 4.92
CA HIS A 819 -35.22 -1.63 5.58
C HIS A 819 -36.27 -2.14 4.59
N GLN A 820 -36.38 -1.52 3.42
CA GLN A 820 -37.28 -1.98 2.35
C GLN A 820 -37.03 -3.45 1.97
N ASP A 821 -35.76 -3.86 1.83
CA ASP A 821 -35.40 -5.26 1.58
C ASP A 821 -35.88 -6.20 2.70
N ILE A 822 -35.75 -5.80 3.96
CA ILE A 822 -36.22 -6.57 5.13
C ILE A 822 -37.74 -6.67 5.13
N GLU A 823 -38.44 -5.58 4.84
CA GLU A 823 -39.91 -5.55 4.82
C GLU A 823 -40.49 -6.49 3.78
N HIS A 824 -39.93 -6.51 2.57
CA HIS A 824 -40.34 -7.46 1.53
C HIS A 824 -40.13 -8.93 1.90
N ARG A 825 -39.27 -9.20 2.89
CA ARG A 825 -38.95 -10.55 3.38
C ARG A 825 -39.73 -10.91 4.64
N LYS A 826 -40.49 -9.98 5.24
CA LYS A 826 -41.35 -10.25 6.40
C LYS A 826 -42.35 -11.36 6.04
N GLY A 827 -42.44 -12.38 6.89
CA GLY A 827 -43.32 -13.54 6.69
C GLY A 827 -42.73 -14.71 5.90
N ILE A 828 -41.53 -14.58 5.31
CA ILE A 828 -40.86 -15.70 4.63
C ILE A 828 -40.09 -16.54 5.66
N THR A 829 -40.62 -17.71 6.01
CA THR A 829 -39.95 -18.64 6.93
C THR A 829 -38.63 -19.16 6.34
N ASP A 830 -37.59 -19.23 7.17
CA ASP A 830 -36.25 -19.71 6.83
C ASP A 830 -35.49 -18.94 5.73
N TRP A 831 -35.98 -17.79 5.28
CA TRP A 831 -35.35 -17.01 4.21
C TRP A 831 -33.86 -16.75 4.50
N LYS A 832 -33.55 -16.27 5.71
CA LYS A 832 -32.18 -15.87 6.09
C LYS A 832 -31.23 -17.07 6.08
N LYS A 833 -31.72 -18.25 6.49
CA LYS A 833 -30.97 -19.51 6.44
C LYS A 833 -30.72 -19.97 5.00
N LYS A 834 -31.75 -19.93 4.15
CA LYS A 834 -31.63 -20.26 2.72
C LYS A 834 -30.65 -19.34 2.00
N GLU A 835 -30.73 -18.04 2.30
CA GLU A 835 -29.85 -17.04 1.73
C GLU A 835 -28.39 -17.22 2.17
N LEU A 836 -28.16 -17.50 3.46
CA LEU A 836 -26.82 -17.77 3.97
C LEU A 836 -26.18 -18.98 3.26
N ILE A 837 -26.96 -20.06 3.08
CA ILE A 837 -26.54 -21.24 2.33
C ILE A 837 -26.24 -20.88 0.86
N ARG A 838 -27.09 -20.08 0.22
CA ARG A 838 -26.89 -19.62 -1.16
C ARG A 838 -25.57 -18.85 -1.30
N ARG A 839 -25.32 -17.87 -0.42
CA ARG A 839 -24.10 -17.06 -0.41
C ARG A 839 -22.85 -17.90 -0.16
N TYR A 840 -22.89 -18.79 0.84
CA TYR A 840 -21.80 -19.73 1.09
C TYR A 840 -21.49 -20.60 -0.15
N ASN A 841 -22.52 -21.09 -0.84
CA ASN A 841 -22.37 -21.89 -2.05
C ASN A 841 -21.77 -21.10 -3.22
N ILE A 842 -22.13 -19.83 -3.38
CA ILE A 842 -21.51 -18.92 -4.36
C ILE A 842 -20.01 -18.78 -4.05
N GLY A 843 -19.65 -18.49 -2.80
CA GLY A 843 -18.27 -18.36 -2.38
C GLY A 843 -17.44 -19.61 -2.66
N LYS A 844 -17.98 -20.79 -2.32
CA LYS A 844 -17.35 -22.09 -2.60
C LYS A 844 -17.18 -22.34 -4.10
N MET A 845 -18.20 -22.03 -4.90
CA MET A 845 -18.16 -22.19 -6.36
C MET A 845 -17.06 -21.32 -6.99
N ILE A 846 -16.99 -20.05 -6.60
CA ILE A 846 -15.98 -19.12 -7.11
C ILE A 846 -14.58 -19.55 -6.69
N GLU A 847 -14.40 -20.01 -5.46
CA GLU A 847 -13.13 -20.56 -5.02
C GLU A 847 -12.74 -21.82 -5.82
N GLN A 848 -13.70 -22.68 -6.15
CA GLN A 848 -13.48 -23.84 -7.02
C GLN A 848 -13.09 -23.42 -8.44
N ALA A 849 -13.78 -22.46 -9.04
CA ALA A 849 -13.48 -21.90 -10.35
C ALA A 849 -12.06 -21.30 -10.37
N TYR A 850 -11.73 -20.50 -9.36
CA TYR A 850 -10.39 -19.93 -9.17
C TYR A 850 -9.30 -21.00 -9.02
N ARG A 851 -9.56 -21.99 -8.17
CA ARG A 851 -8.65 -23.12 -7.98
C ARG A 851 -8.49 -23.89 -9.29
N ARG A 852 -9.53 -24.10 -10.09
CA ARG A 852 -9.42 -24.79 -11.40
C ARG A 852 -8.73 -23.94 -12.45
N SER A 853 -8.97 -22.64 -12.52
CA SER A 853 -8.29 -21.74 -13.46
C SER A 853 -6.78 -21.68 -13.17
N ASN A 854 -6.41 -21.68 -11.88
CA ASN A 854 -5.00 -21.71 -11.46
C ASN A 854 -4.39 -23.12 -11.36
N ASN A 855 -5.22 -24.15 -11.15
CA ASN A 855 -4.86 -25.58 -11.06
C ASN A 855 -5.43 -26.41 -12.21
N LYS A 856 -5.50 -25.91 -13.45
CA LYS A 856 -5.74 -26.71 -14.68
C LYS A 856 -4.64 -27.78 -14.94
N PHE A 857 -3.98 -28.21 -13.87
CA PHE A 857 -2.67 -28.76 -13.83
C PHE A 857 -2.43 -29.67 -12.60
N LEU A 858 -3.31 -29.70 -11.59
CA LEU A 858 -3.19 -30.61 -10.44
C LEU A 858 -4.28 -31.69 -10.37
N TRP A 859 -5.42 -31.48 -11.04
CA TRP A 859 -6.58 -32.39 -10.91
C TRP A 859 -6.93 -33.19 -12.16
N SER A 860 -6.23 -33.01 -13.29
CA SER A 860 -6.47 -33.81 -14.51
C SER A 860 -5.64 -35.10 -14.59
N ASN A 861 -4.73 -35.35 -13.65
CA ASN A 861 -3.86 -36.55 -13.64
C ASN A 861 -4.15 -37.49 -12.45
N LEU A 862 -5.29 -37.32 -11.76
CA LEU A 862 -5.75 -38.21 -10.68
C LEU A 862 -7.20 -38.67 -10.91
N LYS A 863 -7.54 -38.97 -12.17
CA LYS A 863 -8.64 -39.87 -12.51
C LYS A 863 -8.14 -40.92 -13.47
#